data_AF-A0A0K6FWG2-F1
#
_entry.id   AF-A0A0K6FWG2-F1
#
_cell.length_a   1.000
_cell.length_b   1.000
_cell.length_c   1.000
_cell.angle_alpha   90.00
_cell.angle_beta   90.00
_cell.angle_gamma   90.00
#
_symmetry.space_group_name_H-M   'P 1'
#
loop_
_entity.id
_entity.type
_entity.pdbx_description
1 polymer ?
#
loop_
_entity_poly.entity_id
_entity_poly.type
_entity_poly.pdbx_seq_one_letter_code
_entity_poly.pdbx_strand_id
1 'polypeptide(L)'
;MKLSAATLGAGLLGATSVAAANKGLPVDKVYGVNLGSWLLSEPWMFPTEWVEKMGGDSCDDCSKCAASEFDLVKKLGQKQADKVFKEHWSTWFTQEDVDAIAAAGLNTVRIPLGYWIIEDLVDRNTEFYPRGGLEYLKKGLRMLKQKGIHVLLDFHAMPGVAAVNQMFAGRCTADVQFYSERNYERALTWAAIMTNMTYQDPDFSTVFAIEAVNEPVMDASKTPGYGDYQKRFVKVVREVENRLGVQCSNDDPIKTIPNSVPPNPNPNPNHNYNHNHNHNADADDQVIKRVLEKSSTIMENMAARHKPGSSHPSSGIKLPITLGEAELEAIRQGHGAGRLSLPMSASGAAAFTHSKQAGHARMSGLERHRRNHRKRGVSATLAKDADRGCLMTAFMNKDWQFNNPPNPAEAANGPQFYDAHLYFSFGGVADPNAESYMRTICNTDRVQRAYADSNNPLVFGEWSLATNFENTNEFLFDWADAQRHIYAGQADGWIFWSWKIEQNSPYLTQWSYREGLNRGYFKKDPSQLTNPNPALNALGRFRLMTASESAIAPPVKLAGYEFYEKVLKSPKYVVAPMVDQSELAWRILSRRYDAQLAYTPMINSKMFAGNHRRGYQDLNFNVPNGEEGGERDRPLIVQFCGNDPQKLLDSALVVQDHCDAVDINFGCPQDIAKKGNYGSFLQDDWDLVYKLINTLHTNLKVPVTAKFRIFPDVNKTVEYAKMMERAGAQLVTCHGRTREQRGTNTGLADWTQIAAVKQALKIPVFANGNILYPEDVKACLEATGADGVMSAEANLYNPALFAGLPPDSSLQTGPRDHTDLAIEYLEIVKDLKTDTAPSAVKGHLFKLLRPALSREIDLRDKIGKVNPKGSGKSKEYKRSREWVDEYIGIVKELKERMERDKAATTSDEQPKQTLPLPHWFAQPYVRPPPVPPKSKEEKKKAKKGNLAANLPPPEQTSCVDCPSEDAAKLEKAEAEVALDDTHESGTKRAATPTEVLASETKRPRLEAESSKAPEPVLPTSS
;
A
#
# COMPACT_ATOMS: atom_id res chain seq x y z
N MET A 1 55.13 -10.76 -0.29
CA MET A 1 55.57 -9.76 0.72
C MET A 1 55.00 -10.19 2.07
N LYS A 2 55.88 -10.29 3.07
CA LYS A 2 55.58 -10.66 4.47
C LYS A 2 54.98 -9.47 5.25
N LEU A 3 54.51 -9.78 6.47
CA LEU A 3 54.22 -8.95 7.66
C LEU A 3 52.72 -8.73 7.92
N SER A 4 52.16 -8.99 9.10
CA SER A 4 52.59 -9.74 10.31
C SER A 4 51.39 -9.76 11.26
N ALA A 5 51.20 -10.88 11.97
CA ALA A 5 50.27 -10.99 13.08
C ALA A 5 50.73 -10.11 14.26
N ALA A 6 49.78 -9.46 14.92
CA ALA A 6 49.98 -8.85 16.22
C ALA A 6 48.81 -9.25 17.15
N THR A 7 49.12 -10.17 18.06
CA THR A 7 48.32 -10.54 19.22
C THR A 7 48.68 -9.59 20.36
N LEU A 8 47.70 -8.83 20.87
CA LEU A 8 47.71 -8.03 22.11
C LEU A 8 46.23 -7.70 22.36
N GLY A 9 45.55 -7.95 23.47
CA GLY A 9 45.86 -8.44 24.80
C GLY A 9 44.60 -8.17 25.62
N ALA A 10 44.18 -9.11 26.46
CA ALA A 10 43.06 -8.91 27.37
C ALA A 10 43.38 -7.77 28.37
N GLY A 11 42.47 -6.81 28.52
CA GLY A 11 42.50 -5.83 29.61
C GLY A 11 42.31 -4.39 29.17
N LEU A 12 41.04 -3.94 29.11
CA LEU A 12 40.61 -2.57 29.45
C LEU A 12 39.07 -2.53 29.49
N LEU A 13 38.52 -3.04 30.60
CA LEU A 13 37.24 -2.58 31.14
C LEU A 13 37.47 -1.18 31.71
N GLY A 14 36.93 -0.15 31.06
CA GLY A 14 37.07 1.22 31.54
C GLY A 14 36.44 2.25 30.61
N ALA A 15 35.22 2.65 30.96
CA ALA A 15 34.56 3.91 30.60
C ALA A 15 34.89 4.50 29.21
N THR A 16 34.19 4.05 28.18
CA THR A 16 34.07 4.80 26.92
C THR A 16 32.73 5.52 26.92
N SER A 17 32.83 6.85 26.92
CA SER A 17 31.78 7.83 26.64
C SER A 17 30.70 7.34 25.68
N VAL A 18 29.44 7.50 26.06
CA VAL A 18 28.27 7.33 25.19
C VAL A 18 28.34 8.41 24.12
N ALA A 19 29.00 8.11 23.00
CA ALA A 19 28.78 8.88 21.79
C ALA A 19 27.36 8.55 21.33
N ALA A 20 26.47 9.54 21.31
CA ALA A 20 25.15 9.38 20.73
C ALA A 20 25.31 8.85 19.30
N ALA A 21 24.79 7.65 19.04
CA ALA A 21 24.75 7.11 17.70
C ALA A 21 23.82 7.98 16.82
N ASN A 22 23.95 7.82 15.50
CA ASN A 22 23.13 8.55 14.53
C ASN A 22 21.64 8.54 14.91
N LYS A 23 20.94 9.67 14.74
CA LYS A 23 19.49 9.82 14.95
C LYS A 23 18.98 9.76 16.42
N GLY A 24 19.88 9.79 17.42
CA GLY A 24 19.49 9.94 18.84
C GLY A 24 19.25 8.63 19.60
N LEU A 25 19.44 7.47 18.97
CA LEU A 25 19.45 6.17 19.65
C LEU A 25 20.72 6.02 20.51
N PRO A 26 20.67 5.21 21.59
CA PRO A 26 21.86 4.94 22.41
C PRO A 26 22.86 4.00 21.72
N VAL A 27 22.48 3.37 20.60
CA VAL A 27 23.24 2.39 19.84
C VAL A 27 23.02 2.61 18.34
N ASP A 28 23.98 2.19 17.50
CA ASP A 28 23.87 2.30 16.03
C ASP A 28 22.71 1.46 15.46
N LYS A 29 22.48 0.28 16.05
CA LYS A 29 21.37 -0.61 15.73
C LYS A 29 20.83 -1.24 17.01
N VAL A 30 19.50 -1.24 17.14
CA VAL A 30 18.82 -1.93 18.23
C VAL A 30 18.79 -3.44 17.94
N TYR A 31 19.35 -4.22 18.86
CA TYR A 31 19.27 -5.68 18.86
C TYR A 31 18.79 -6.12 20.23
N GLY A 32 17.49 -6.39 20.33
CA GLY A 32 16.86 -6.60 21.61
C GLY A 32 15.85 -7.73 21.69
N VAL A 33 15.35 -7.91 22.91
CA VAL A 33 14.27 -8.86 23.23
C VAL A 33 13.25 -8.19 24.15
N ASN A 34 11.99 -8.59 24.01
CA ASN A 34 10.94 -8.23 24.95
C ASN A 34 11.05 -9.07 26.21
N LEU A 35 10.79 -8.47 27.38
CA LEU A 35 10.62 -9.17 28.65
C LEU A 35 9.14 -9.46 28.89
N GLY A 36 8.50 -10.11 27.92
CA GLY A 36 7.08 -10.44 27.96
C GLY A 36 6.74 -11.38 29.11
N SER A 37 5.51 -11.26 29.62
CA SER A 37 5.04 -12.02 30.78
C SER A 37 5.83 -11.83 32.06
N TRP A 38 6.62 -10.75 32.22
CA TRP A 38 7.27 -10.46 33.50
C TRP A 38 6.43 -9.56 34.39
N LEU A 39 6.38 -8.25 34.11
CA LEU A 39 5.62 -7.27 34.91
C LEU A 39 4.22 -7.01 34.38
N LEU A 40 3.90 -7.62 33.24
CA LEU A 40 2.59 -7.74 32.67
C LEU A 40 2.44 -9.15 32.10
N SER A 41 1.46 -9.88 32.59
CA SER A 41 1.29 -11.31 32.35
C SER A 41 0.46 -11.61 31.10
N GLU A 42 0.97 -12.50 30.27
CA GLU A 42 0.23 -13.15 29.18
C GLU A 42 0.23 -14.67 29.38
N PRO A 43 -0.88 -15.24 29.89
CA PRO A 43 -0.92 -16.63 30.35
C PRO A 43 -0.51 -17.68 29.32
N TRP A 44 -0.66 -17.41 28.02
CA TRP A 44 -0.24 -18.33 26.96
C TRP A 44 1.29 -18.54 26.92
N MET A 45 2.08 -17.61 27.47
CA MET A 45 3.54 -17.72 27.56
C MET A 45 4.00 -18.61 28.72
N PHE A 46 3.17 -18.84 29.73
CA PHE A 46 3.49 -19.65 30.90
C PHE A 46 2.27 -20.40 31.47
N PRO A 47 1.60 -21.22 30.63
CA PRO A 47 0.30 -21.79 30.93
C PRO A 47 0.30 -22.70 32.17
N THR A 48 1.37 -23.46 32.40
CA THR A 48 1.48 -24.37 33.54
C THR A 48 1.65 -23.58 34.84
N GLU A 49 2.60 -22.64 34.91
CA GLU A 49 2.74 -21.77 36.08
C GLU A 49 1.47 -20.94 36.36
N TRP A 50 0.81 -20.41 35.32
CA TRP A 50 -0.42 -19.63 35.48
C TRP A 50 -1.54 -20.44 36.13
N VAL A 51 -1.79 -21.66 35.63
CA VAL A 51 -2.88 -22.51 36.15
C VAL A 51 -2.49 -23.18 37.47
N GLU A 52 -1.34 -23.84 37.52
CA GLU A 52 -0.98 -24.73 38.64
C GLU A 52 -0.43 -23.98 39.86
N LYS A 53 0.25 -22.85 39.65
CA LYS A 53 0.90 -22.10 40.75
C LYS A 53 0.21 -20.80 41.08
N MET A 54 -0.24 -20.06 40.07
CA MET A 54 -0.88 -18.76 40.29
C MET A 54 -2.39 -18.89 40.54
N GLY A 55 -3.05 -19.93 40.02
CA GLY A 55 -4.49 -20.18 40.22
C GLY A 55 -5.40 -19.54 39.16
N GLY A 56 -4.83 -19.19 37.99
CA GLY A 56 -5.58 -18.75 36.83
C GLY A 56 -6.31 -19.88 36.12
N ASP A 57 -6.90 -19.56 34.97
CA ASP A 57 -7.66 -20.50 34.14
C ASP A 57 -7.10 -20.56 32.72
N SER A 58 -7.26 -21.73 32.07
CA SER A 58 -7.05 -21.91 30.64
C SER A 58 -8.40 -21.92 29.93
N CYS A 59 -8.60 -21.03 28.97
CA CYS A 59 -9.82 -20.97 28.17
C CYS A 59 -9.57 -20.40 26.77
N ASP A 60 -10.44 -20.75 25.82
CA ASP A 60 -10.37 -20.27 24.42
C ASP A 60 -10.79 -18.79 24.29
N ASP A 61 -11.59 -18.29 25.23
CA ASP A 61 -12.11 -16.93 25.26
C ASP A 61 -11.75 -16.27 26.59
N CYS A 62 -10.69 -15.45 26.59
CA CYS A 62 -10.16 -14.84 27.79
C CYS A 62 -11.16 -13.93 28.52
N SER A 63 -12.26 -13.51 27.89
CA SER A 63 -13.30 -12.69 28.53
C SER A 63 -14.16 -13.48 29.51
N LYS A 64 -14.06 -14.82 29.51
CA LYS A 64 -14.89 -15.74 30.28
C LYS A 64 -14.17 -16.44 31.43
N CYS A 65 -12.86 -16.26 31.60
CA CYS A 65 -12.10 -16.95 32.63
C CYS A 65 -10.98 -16.08 33.24
N ALA A 66 -10.32 -16.55 34.30
CA ALA A 66 -9.20 -15.83 34.91
C ALA A 66 -7.91 -15.98 34.08
N ALA A 67 -7.92 -15.39 32.89
CA ALA A 67 -6.81 -15.40 31.95
C ALA A 67 -6.28 -13.98 31.64
N SER A 68 -6.51 -13.04 32.56
CA SER A 68 -5.84 -11.74 32.60
C SER A 68 -5.44 -11.42 34.04
N GLU A 69 -4.51 -10.49 34.25
CA GLU A 69 -4.15 -10.07 35.62
C GLU A 69 -5.36 -9.56 36.39
N PHE A 70 -6.24 -8.82 35.70
CA PHE A 70 -7.46 -8.29 36.29
C PHE A 70 -8.35 -9.39 36.86
N ASP A 71 -8.62 -10.40 36.04
CA ASP A 71 -9.54 -11.47 36.38
C ASP A 71 -8.93 -12.42 37.41
N LEU A 72 -7.60 -12.61 37.41
CA LEU A 72 -6.89 -13.38 38.43
C LEU A 72 -6.98 -12.72 39.81
N VAL A 73 -6.73 -11.41 39.89
CA VAL A 73 -6.84 -10.68 41.17
C VAL A 73 -8.28 -10.71 41.68
N LYS A 74 -9.25 -10.57 40.78
CA LYS A 74 -10.67 -10.67 41.11
C LYS A 74 -11.04 -12.07 41.63
N LYS A 75 -10.49 -13.13 41.05
CA LYS A 75 -10.72 -14.53 41.46
C LYS A 75 -10.09 -14.87 42.81
N LEU A 76 -8.83 -14.53 43.02
CA LEU A 76 -8.07 -14.91 44.21
C LEU A 76 -8.29 -13.96 45.40
N GLY A 77 -8.70 -12.72 45.12
CA GLY A 77 -8.64 -11.61 46.05
C GLY A 77 -7.22 -11.04 46.18
N GLN A 78 -7.15 -9.76 46.55
CA GLN A 78 -5.92 -8.96 46.50
C GLN A 78 -4.73 -9.59 47.23
N LYS A 79 -4.90 -10.09 48.46
CA LYS A 79 -3.79 -10.59 49.29
C LYS A 79 -3.12 -11.82 48.67
N GLN A 80 -3.92 -12.75 48.16
CA GLN A 80 -3.39 -13.98 47.55
C GLN A 80 -2.82 -13.67 46.17
N ALA A 81 -3.47 -12.80 45.40
CA ALA A 81 -2.97 -12.35 44.11
C ALA A 81 -1.58 -11.70 44.25
N ASP A 82 -1.41 -10.73 45.15
CA ASP A 82 -0.12 -10.08 45.38
C ASP A 82 0.99 -11.09 45.73
N LYS A 83 0.66 -12.14 46.49
CA LYS A 83 1.63 -13.19 46.85
C LYS A 83 2.10 -13.96 45.61
N VAL A 84 1.17 -14.43 44.77
CA VAL A 84 1.53 -15.24 43.58
C VAL A 84 2.25 -14.41 42.52
N PHE A 85 1.84 -13.15 42.31
CA PHE A 85 2.54 -12.24 41.40
C PHE A 85 3.95 -11.91 41.91
N LYS A 86 4.11 -11.70 43.22
CA LYS A 86 5.43 -11.47 43.83
C LYS A 86 6.38 -12.65 43.61
N GLU A 87 5.87 -13.87 43.74
CA GLU A 87 6.63 -15.09 43.47
C GLU A 87 7.04 -15.15 42.00
N HIS A 88 6.07 -15.02 41.09
CA HIS A 88 6.28 -14.98 39.64
C HIS A 88 7.32 -13.94 39.22
N TRP A 89 7.19 -12.68 39.64
CA TRP A 89 8.15 -11.61 39.30
C TRP A 89 9.57 -11.90 39.78
N SER A 90 9.73 -12.67 40.85
CA SER A 90 11.02 -13.02 41.43
C SER A 90 11.71 -14.19 40.74
N THR A 91 10.95 -15.06 40.08
CA THR A 91 11.43 -16.28 39.44
C THR A 91 11.42 -16.21 37.92
N TRP A 92 10.52 -15.43 37.33
CA TRP A 92 10.38 -15.31 35.88
C TRP A 92 11.49 -14.51 35.24
N PHE A 93 12.04 -13.46 35.88
CA PHE A 93 13.18 -12.73 35.35
C PHE A 93 14.26 -12.55 36.41
N THR A 94 15.43 -13.10 36.14
CA THR A 94 16.51 -13.25 37.13
C THR A 94 17.84 -12.70 36.60
N GLN A 95 18.86 -12.67 37.45
CA GLN A 95 20.21 -12.30 37.04
C GLN A 95 20.77 -13.26 35.97
N GLU A 96 20.39 -14.54 36.01
CA GLU A 96 20.80 -15.51 34.98
C GLU A 96 20.25 -15.16 33.60
N ASP A 97 19.02 -14.66 33.53
CA ASP A 97 18.43 -14.17 32.29
C ASP A 97 19.20 -12.97 31.77
N VAL A 98 19.54 -12.01 32.64
CA VAL A 98 20.33 -10.83 32.28
C VAL A 98 21.73 -11.21 31.78
N ASP A 99 22.40 -12.14 32.46
CA ASP A 99 23.70 -12.65 32.05
C ASP A 99 23.63 -13.35 30.69
N ALA A 100 22.56 -14.11 30.44
CA ALA A 100 22.34 -14.80 29.17
C ALA A 100 21.98 -13.84 28.02
N ILE A 101 21.18 -12.80 28.27
CA ILE A 101 20.87 -11.73 27.30
C ILE A 101 22.17 -11.03 26.87
N ALA A 102 22.99 -10.63 27.85
CA ALA A 102 24.29 -10.00 27.56
C ALA A 102 25.24 -10.95 26.82
N ALA A 103 25.28 -12.24 27.21
CA ALA A 103 26.09 -13.25 26.52
C ALA A 103 25.63 -13.56 25.09
N ALA A 104 24.36 -13.26 24.77
CA ALA A 104 23.81 -13.33 23.41
C ALA A 104 24.10 -12.08 22.56
N GLY A 105 24.89 -11.12 23.08
CA GLY A 105 25.27 -9.91 22.35
C GLY A 105 24.14 -8.89 22.18
N LEU A 106 23.00 -9.09 22.84
CA LEU A 106 21.86 -8.17 22.78
C LEU A 106 22.16 -6.91 23.59
N ASN A 107 21.77 -5.75 23.04
CA ASN A 107 22.07 -4.44 23.61
C ASN A 107 20.86 -3.72 24.22
N THR A 108 19.65 -4.18 23.91
CA THR A 108 18.40 -3.52 24.32
C THR A 108 17.38 -4.52 24.85
N VAL A 109 16.58 -4.11 25.82
CA VAL A 109 15.35 -4.81 26.22
C VAL A 109 14.16 -3.87 26.21
N ARG A 110 13.00 -4.39 25.78
CA ARG A 110 11.69 -3.74 25.92
C ARG A 110 10.96 -4.37 27.10
N ILE A 111 10.45 -3.55 28.02
CA ILE A 111 9.77 -4.00 29.24
C ILE A 111 8.31 -3.56 29.19
N PRO A 112 7.37 -4.49 28.90
CA PRO A 112 5.94 -4.23 28.97
C PRO A 112 5.50 -3.89 30.40
N LEU A 113 4.78 -2.78 30.56
CA LEU A 113 4.26 -2.32 31.85
C LEU A 113 2.76 -1.99 31.77
N GLY A 114 2.01 -2.48 32.75
CA GLY A 114 0.66 -1.99 33.01
C GLY A 114 0.68 -0.70 33.82
N TYR A 115 -0.31 0.18 33.64
CA TYR A 115 -0.39 1.44 34.37
C TYR A 115 -0.43 1.24 35.91
N TRP A 116 -0.88 0.07 36.37
CA TRP A 116 -0.94 -0.31 37.79
C TRP A 116 0.43 -0.49 38.45
N ILE A 117 1.53 -0.50 37.67
CA ILE A 117 2.89 -0.37 38.21
C ILE A 117 3.02 0.88 39.09
N ILE A 118 2.24 1.93 38.79
CA ILE A 118 2.01 3.08 39.66
C ILE A 118 0.68 2.86 40.39
N GLU A 119 0.76 2.27 41.60
CA GLU A 119 -0.42 1.80 42.33
C GLU A 119 -1.47 2.87 42.64
N ASP A 120 -1.04 4.14 42.79
CA ASP A 120 -1.93 5.28 43.09
C ASP A 120 -2.80 5.70 41.91
N LEU A 121 -2.50 5.21 40.69
CA LEU A 121 -3.35 5.44 39.53
C LEU A 121 -4.53 4.46 39.47
N VAL A 122 -4.54 3.40 40.25
CA VAL A 122 -5.56 2.35 40.25
C VAL A 122 -6.72 2.71 41.19
N ASP A 123 -7.94 2.73 40.67
CA ASP A 123 -9.16 2.84 41.46
C ASP A 123 -9.48 1.49 42.11
N ARG A 124 -8.98 1.29 43.32
CA ARG A 124 -9.09 0.02 44.06
C ARG A 124 -10.52 -0.40 44.42
N ASN A 125 -11.53 0.44 44.17
CA ASN A 125 -12.92 0.05 44.36
C ASN A 125 -13.48 -0.72 43.15
N THR A 126 -12.92 -0.49 41.96
CA THR A 126 -13.46 -1.01 40.69
C THR A 126 -12.43 -1.77 39.86
N GLU A 127 -11.14 -1.59 40.14
CA GLU A 127 -10.03 -2.14 39.40
C GLU A 127 -9.20 -3.12 40.26
N PHE A 128 -8.94 -4.31 39.72
CA PHE A 128 -8.32 -5.43 40.44
C PHE A 128 -6.95 -5.73 39.83
N TYR A 129 -5.88 -5.08 40.29
CA TYR A 129 -4.52 -5.31 39.76
C TYR A 129 -3.53 -5.65 40.89
N PRO A 130 -2.46 -6.43 40.61
CA PRO A 130 -1.49 -6.77 41.63
C PRO A 130 -0.70 -5.56 42.14
N ARG A 131 -0.13 -5.68 43.35
CA ARG A 131 0.68 -4.65 44.00
C ARG A 131 2.14 -5.08 44.16
N GLY A 132 3.06 -4.12 44.13
CA GLY A 132 4.49 -4.32 44.39
C GLY A 132 5.40 -4.40 43.16
N GLY A 133 4.86 -4.35 41.95
CA GLY A 133 5.65 -4.55 40.72
C GLY A 133 6.80 -3.54 40.53
N LEU A 134 6.67 -2.31 41.03
CA LEU A 134 7.69 -1.27 40.90
C LEU A 134 9.02 -1.64 41.56
N GLU A 135 8.98 -2.38 42.67
CA GLU A 135 10.19 -2.88 43.35
C GLU A 135 10.98 -3.83 42.43
N TYR A 136 10.25 -4.69 41.71
CA TYR A 136 10.82 -5.64 40.76
C TYR A 136 11.33 -4.96 39.49
N LEU A 137 10.62 -3.95 38.99
CA LEU A 137 11.13 -3.10 37.91
C LEU A 137 12.48 -2.50 38.28
N LYS A 138 12.59 -1.84 39.44
CA LYS A 138 13.86 -1.28 39.93
C LYS A 138 14.97 -2.31 40.04
N LYS A 139 14.65 -3.49 40.59
CA LYS A 139 15.61 -4.59 40.68
C LYS A 139 16.09 -5.04 39.30
N GLY A 140 15.19 -5.26 38.35
CA GLY A 140 15.53 -5.66 36.98
C GLY A 140 16.35 -4.61 36.24
N LEU A 141 15.96 -3.34 36.32
CA LEU A 141 16.71 -2.22 35.71
C LEU A 141 18.13 -2.14 36.27
N ARG A 142 18.32 -2.35 37.58
CA ARG A 142 19.66 -2.42 38.19
C ARG A 142 20.50 -3.57 37.63
N MET A 143 19.91 -4.76 37.46
CA MET A 143 20.62 -5.91 36.90
C MET A 143 21.02 -5.63 35.43
N LEU A 144 20.11 -5.11 34.62
CA LEU A 144 20.34 -4.74 33.21
C LEU A 144 21.42 -3.65 33.07
N LYS A 145 21.36 -2.62 33.92
CA LYS A 145 22.36 -1.55 34.00
C LYS A 145 23.77 -2.09 34.23
N GLN A 146 23.94 -3.07 35.11
CA GLN A 146 25.25 -3.67 35.39
C GLN A 146 25.88 -4.36 34.18
N LYS A 147 25.07 -4.71 33.17
CA LYS A 147 25.54 -5.26 31.89
C LYS A 147 25.56 -4.25 30.75
N GLY A 148 25.23 -2.99 31.02
CA GLY A 148 25.16 -1.95 29.99
C GLY A 148 24.01 -2.14 28.99
N ILE A 149 22.94 -2.85 29.39
CA ILE A 149 21.78 -3.07 28.52
C ILE A 149 20.85 -1.84 28.60
N HIS A 150 20.48 -1.31 27.43
CA HIS A 150 19.55 -0.20 27.28
C HIS A 150 18.11 -0.66 27.41
N VAL A 151 17.24 0.22 27.93
CA VAL A 151 15.85 -0.15 28.24
C VAL A 151 14.86 0.79 27.56
N LEU A 152 13.91 0.20 26.84
CA LEU A 152 12.66 0.82 26.44
C LEU A 152 11.59 0.42 27.47
N LEU A 153 11.03 1.39 28.19
CA LEU A 153 9.85 1.13 29.02
C LEU A 153 8.61 1.28 28.15
N ASP A 154 7.88 0.21 27.99
CA ASP A 154 6.72 0.18 27.13
C ASP A 154 5.44 0.29 27.96
N PHE A 155 4.62 1.30 27.64
CA PHE A 155 3.31 1.46 28.24
C PHE A 155 2.31 0.51 27.58
N HIS A 156 2.33 -0.73 28.06
CA HIS A 156 1.72 -1.87 27.38
C HIS A 156 0.23 -2.06 27.69
N ALA A 157 -0.18 -1.77 28.94
CA ALA A 157 -1.58 -1.81 29.33
C ALA A 157 -2.06 -0.51 29.96
N MET A 158 -2.96 0.14 29.23
CA MET A 158 -3.45 1.48 29.49
C MET A 158 -4.62 1.48 30.50
N PRO A 159 -4.82 2.59 31.24
CA PRO A 159 -6.03 2.79 32.03
C PRO A 159 -7.28 2.65 31.17
N GLY A 160 -8.23 1.82 31.59
CA GLY A 160 -9.47 1.59 30.84
C GLY A 160 -9.36 0.69 29.61
N VAL A 161 -8.23 0.01 29.38
CA VAL A 161 -8.01 -0.95 28.28
C VAL A 161 -8.01 -0.27 26.90
N ALA A 162 -6.95 -0.48 26.12
CA ALA A 162 -6.80 0.10 24.78
C ALA A 162 -7.12 -0.87 23.64
N ALA A 163 -7.21 -2.18 23.90
CA ALA A 163 -7.44 -3.21 22.88
C ALA A 163 -8.56 -4.17 23.29
N VAL A 164 -9.42 -4.52 22.35
CA VAL A 164 -10.58 -5.40 22.59
C VAL A 164 -10.14 -6.86 22.79
N ASN A 165 -10.59 -7.48 23.87
CA ASN A 165 -10.42 -8.92 24.15
C ASN A 165 -8.95 -9.40 24.09
N GLN A 166 -8.02 -8.59 24.60
CA GLN A 166 -6.60 -8.93 24.63
C GLN A 166 -6.09 -9.09 26.06
N MET A 167 -5.38 -10.19 26.33
CA MET A 167 -4.77 -10.47 27.64
C MET A 167 -3.65 -9.47 27.95
N PHE A 168 -2.86 -9.12 26.92
CA PHE A 168 -1.76 -8.17 27.03
C PHE A 168 -2.21 -6.76 27.46
N ALA A 169 -3.50 -6.43 27.30
CA ALA A 169 -4.06 -5.17 27.76
C ALA A 169 -4.39 -5.16 29.27
N GLY A 170 -3.98 -6.19 30.02
CA GLY A 170 -4.15 -6.32 31.47
C GLY A 170 -5.54 -6.80 31.92
N ARG A 171 -6.56 -6.57 31.10
CA ARG A 171 -7.94 -7.03 31.29
C ARG A 171 -8.53 -7.42 29.93
N CYS A 172 -8.95 -8.66 29.80
CA CYS A 172 -9.59 -9.13 28.58
C CYS A 172 -11.07 -8.71 28.54
N THR A 173 -11.39 -7.64 27.81
CA THR A 173 -12.76 -7.12 27.70
C THR A 173 -13.02 -6.45 26.36
N ALA A 174 -14.29 -6.46 25.92
CA ALA A 174 -14.74 -5.72 24.75
C ALA A 174 -15.02 -4.24 25.05
N ASP A 175 -15.12 -3.86 26.34
CA ASP A 175 -15.37 -2.49 26.78
C ASP A 175 -14.06 -1.70 26.88
N VAL A 176 -13.68 -1.07 25.76
CA VAL A 176 -12.49 -0.24 25.61
C VAL A 176 -12.81 1.20 26.01
N GLN A 177 -12.15 1.68 27.07
CA GLN A 177 -12.38 3.00 27.68
C GLN A 177 -11.14 3.90 27.67
N PHE A 178 -10.00 3.41 27.18
CA PHE A 178 -8.76 4.19 27.16
C PHE A 178 -8.90 5.52 26.41
N TYR A 179 -9.63 5.52 25.29
CA TYR A 179 -9.84 6.69 24.43
C TYR A 179 -10.86 7.70 25.00
N SER A 180 -10.63 8.09 26.26
CA SER A 180 -11.42 9.10 26.98
C SER A 180 -10.48 10.04 27.74
N GLU A 181 -10.86 11.31 27.89
CA GLU A 181 -10.03 12.31 28.58
C GLU A 181 -9.60 11.87 29.99
N ARG A 182 -10.48 11.19 30.74
CA ARG A 182 -10.15 10.65 32.07
C ARG A 182 -8.98 9.67 32.02
N ASN A 183 -8.99 8.75 31.06
CA ASN A 183 -7.95 7.72 30.97
C ASN A 183 -6.69 8.23 30.27
N TYR A 184 -6.80 9.18 29.34
CA TYR A 184 -5.67 9.96 28.84
C TYR A 184 -4.96 10.72 29.96
N GLU A 185 -5.65 11.43 30.84
CA GLU A 185 -5.02 12.12 31.98
C GLU A 185 -4.30 11.15 32.92
N ARG A 186 -4.86 9.96 33.17
CA ARG A 186 -4.19 8.90 33.96
C ARG A 186 -2.92 8.40 33.28
N ALA A 187 -2.97 8.19 31.98
CA ALA A 187 -1.82 7.75 31.19
C ALA A 187 -0.72 8.83 31.11
N LEU A 188 -1.09 10.10 30.94
CA LEU A 188 -0.16 11.23 31.00
C LEU A 188 0.47 11.37 32.40
N THR A 189 -0.30 11.11 33.46
CA THR A 189 0.23 11.10 34.84
C THR A 189 1.27 9.99 35.02
N TRP A 190 1.03 8.81 34.45
CA TRP A 190 2.00 7.72 34.41
C TRP A 190 3.29 8.16 33.69
N ALA A 191 3.16 8.79 32.51
CA ALA A 191 4.30 9.26 31.73
C ALA A 191 5.14 10.30 32.49
N ALA A 192 4.50 11.23 33.20
CA ALA A 192 5.19 12.22 34.03
C ALA A 192 6.02 11.55 35.15
N ILE A 193 5.45 10.55 35.82
CA ILE A 193 6.12 9.81 36.89
C ILE A 193 7.30 9.02 36.34
N MET A 194 7.12 8.27 35.25
CA MET A 194 8.18 7.47 34.64
C MET A 194 9.32 8.32 34.08
N THR A 195 9.00 9.47 33.49
CA THR A 195 10.00 10.45 33.05
C THR A 195 10.83 10.95 34.24
N ASN A 196 10.17 11.36 35.33
CA ASN A 196 10.88 11.82 36.52
C ASN A 196 11.75 10.71 37.13
N MET A 197 11.22 9.49 37.27
CA MET A 197 11.99 8.34 37.75
C MET A 197 13.21 8.06 36.88
N THR A 198 13.07 8.22 35.57
CA THR A 198 14.17 8.01 34.62
C THR A 198 15.38 8.89 34.93
N TYR A 199 15.16 10.15 35.32
CA TYR A 199 16.23 11.08 35.64
C TYR A 199 16.67 11.06 37.11
N GLN A 200 15.77 10.75 38.03
CA GLN A 200 16.03 10.88 39.48
C GLN A 200 16.41 9.56 40.15
N ASP A 201 15.99 8.42 39.62
CA ASP A 201 16.30 7.10 40.20
C ASP A 201 17.51 6.47 39.47
N PRO A 202 18.64 6.23 40.15
CA PRO A 202 19.83 5.67 39.52
C PRO A 202 19.62 4.31 38.86
N ASP A 203 18.63 3.53 39.28
CA ASP A 203 18.32 2.24 38.66
C ASP A 203 17.77 2.44 37.23
N PHE A 204 17.09 3.55 36.95
CA PHE A 204 16.52 3.87 35.63
C PHE A 204 17.51 4.53 34.66
N SER A 205 18.79 4.61 35.01
CA SER A 205 19.79 5.35 34.22
C SER A 205 20.04 4.82 32.80
N THR A 206 19.64 3.59 32.49
CA THR A 206 19.76 3.00 31.14
C THR A 206 18.47 3.06 30.32
N VAL A 207 17.39 3.60 30.89
CA VAL A 207 16.14 3.84 30.16
C VAL A 207 16.38 4.94 29.13
N PHE A 208 16.29 4.62 27.85
CA PHE A 208 16.53 5.57 26.76
C PHE A 208 15.24 6.07 26.13
N ALA A 209 14.14 5.33 26.30
CA ALA A 209 12.85 5.63 25.69
C ALA A 209 11.69 5.20 26.59
N ILE A 210 10.57 5.91 26.46
CA ILE A 210 9.26 5.50 27.00
C ILE A 210 8.22 5.47 25.88
N GLU A 211 7.54 4.34 25.72
CA GLU A 211 6.48 4.17 24.72
C GLU A 211 5.15 4.70 25.24
N ALA A 212 4.42 5.43 24.39
CA ALA A 212 3.21 6.12 24.83
C ALA A 212 2.00 5.18 24.99
N VAL A 213 1.87 4.21 24.08
CA VAL A 213 0.79 3.23 23.99
C VAL A 213 1.26 2.05 23.14
N ASN A 214 1.23 0.84 23.69
CA ASN A 214 1.33 -0.38 22.90
C ASN A 214 0.03 -0.67 22.14
N GLU A 215 0.14 -1.01 20.87
CA GLU A 215 -0.93 -1.58 20.04
C GLU A 215 -2.33 -0.93 20.22
N PRO A 216 -2.50 0.38 19.95
CA PRO A 216 -3.83 1.00 19.96
C PRO A 216 -4.75 0.33 18.92
N VAL A 217 -6.07 0.44 19.07
CA VAL A 217 -7.04 -0.06 18.08
C VAL A 217 -6.66 0.41 16.67
N MET A 218 -6.46 -0.55 15.76
CA MET A 218 -6.00 -0.27 14.38
C MET A 218 -6.98 0.60 13.57
N ASP A 219 -8.28 0.57 13.88
CA ASP A 219 -9.26 1.44 13.22
C ASP A 219 -9.22 2.84 13.83
N ALA A 220 -8.62 3.81 13.12
CA ALA A 220 -8.45 5.18 13.62
C ALA A 220 -9.78 5.88 13.96
N SER A 221 -10.89 5.46 13.36
CA SER A 221 -12.22 6.00 13.67
C SER A 221 -12.70 5.63 15.08
N LYS A 222 -12.08 4.64 15.72
CA LYS A 222 -12.40 4.16 17.07
C LYS A 222 -11.47 4.70 18.16
N THR A 223 -10.54 5.59 17.81
CA THR A 223 -9.57 6.17 18.74
C THR A 223 -9.71 7.69 18.85
N PRO A 224 -10.83 8.21 19.37
CA PRO A 224 -11.09 9.65 19.44
C PRO A 224 -10.02 10.38 20.27
N GLY A 225 -9.54 11.51 19.75
CA GLY A 225 -8.53 12.34 20.44
C GLY A 225 -7.13 11.73 20.53
N TYR A 226 -6.85 10.60 19.86
CA TYR A 226 -5.57 9.90 20.01
C TYR A 226 -4.36 10.72 19.55
N GLY A 227 -4.48 11.49 18.46
CA GLY A 227 -3.42 12.40 18.02
C GLY A 227 -3.13 13.54 19.01
N ASP A 228 -4.17 14.05 19.69
CA ASP A 228 -3.99 15.07 20.73
C ASP A 228 -3.35 14.47 21.99
N TYR A 229 -3.70 13.23 22.35
CA TYR A 229 -3.01 12.48 23.39
C TYR A 229 -1.51 12.31 23.08
N GLN A 230 -1.14 11.94 21.86
CA GLN A 230 0.27 11.82 21.44
C GLN A 230 1.02 13.15 21.62
N LYS A 231 0.41 14.27 21.19
CA LYS A 231 0.98 15.63 21.38
C LYS A 231 1.14 15.99 22.86
N ARG A 232 0.12 15.73 23.68
CA ARG A 232 0.17 15.97 25.14
C ARG A 232 1.19 15.08 25.83
N PHE A 233 1.35 13.83 25.39
CA PHE A 233 2.36 12.91 25.92
C PHE A 233 3.75 13.51 25.75
N VAL A 234 4.12 13.95 24.54
CA VAL A 234 5.42 14.60 24.31
C VAL A 234 5.57 15.86 25.16
N LYS A 235 4.55 16.72 25.20
CA LYS A 235 4.58 17.94 26.04
C LYS A 235 4.83 17.63 27.51
N VAL A 236 4.16 16.61 28.07
CA VAL A 236 4.35 16.19 29.47
C VAL A 236 5.78 15.72 29.73
N VAL A 237 6.34 14.89 28.84
CA VAL A 237 7.74 14.42 28.97
C VAL A 237 8.71 15.60 28.95
N ARG A 238 8.60 16.48 27.95
CA ARG A 238 9.43 17.68 27.82
C ARG A 238 9.29 18.61 29.03
N GLU A 239 8.09 18.78 29.56
CA GLU A 239 7.85 19.67 30.71
C GLU A 239 8.45 19.12 32.00
N VAL A 240 8.41 17.80 32.21
CA VAL A 240 9.13 17.17 33.34
C VAL A 240 10.64 17.33 33.18
N GLU A 241 11.19 17.07 31.98
CA GLU A 241 12.62 17.28 31.68
C GLU A 241 13.06 18.73 31.94
N ASN A 242 12.29 19.72 31.45
CA ASN A 242 12.56 21.13 31.66
C ASN A 242 12.62 21.49 33.15
N ARG A 243 11.68 20.97 33.95
CA ARG A 243 11.65 21.18 35.42
C ARG A 243 12.81 20.52 36.15
N LEU A 244 13.37 19.46 35.58
CA LEU A 244 14.57 18.80 36.07
C LEU A 244 15.87 19.45 35.52
N GLY A 245 15.74 20.49 34.69
CA GLY A 245 16.87 21.23 34.12
C GLY A 245 17.47 20.57 32.88
N VAL A 246 16.79 19.61 32.25
CA VAL A 246 17.21 18.95 31.01
C VAL A 246 16.60 19.71 29.83
N GLN A 247 17.44 20.23 28.93
CA GLN A 247 17.02 21.05 27.78
C GLN A 247 16.95 20.19 26.51
N CYS A 248 15.78 20.17 25.85
CA CYS A 248 15.47 19.18 24.80
C CYS A 248 14.99 19.72 23.45
N SER A 249 14.87 21.05 23.32
CA SER A 249 14.32 21.68 22.12
C SER A 249 15.40 22.06 21.09
N ASN A 250 15.04 21.95 19.80
CA ASN A 250 15.76 22.60 18.69
C ASN A 250 15.35 24.08 18.51
N ASP A 251 14.35 24.54 19.28
CA ASP A 251 13.96 25.94 19.40
C ASP A 251 14.55 26.53 20.68
N ASP A 252 15.02 27.78 20.56
CA ASP A 252 15.41 28.69 21.63
C ASP A 252 14.48 28.58 22.86
N PRO A 253 15.01 28.84 24.08
CA PRO A 253 14.31 28.59 25.33
C PRO A 253 12.93 29.21 25.28
N ILE A 254 11.96 28.49 25.84
CA ILE A 254 10.69 29.00 26.38
C ILE A 254 10.60 30.50 26.12
N LYS A 255 9.73 30.92 25.18
CA LYS A 255 9.10 32.22 25.33
C LYS A 255 8.51 32.17 26.73
N THR A 256 9.30 32.68 27.67
CA THR A 256 8.82 33.15 28.95
C THR A 256 7.66 34.01 28.55
N ILE A 257 6.49 33.64 29.04
CA ILE A 257 5.27 34.45 29.08
C ILE A 257 5.66 35.91 28.87
N PRO A 258 5.31 36.57 27.74
CA PRO A 258 5.65 37.96 27.57
C PRO A 258 4.94 38.75 28.68
N ASN A 259 5.71 39.27 29.63
CA ASN A 259 5.24 40.30 30.53
C ASN A 259 4.79 41.50 29.70
N SER A 260 3.48 41.79 29.75
CA SER A 260 2.85 43.06 29.37
C SER A 260 3.11 43.61 27.95
N VAL A 261 2.09 43.56 27.09
CA VAL A 261 1.93 44.52 25.99
C VAL A 261 0.97 45.62 26.46
N PRO A 262 1.35 46.92 26.42
CA PRO A 262 0.48 48.02 26.84
C PRO A 262 -0.66 48.25 25.84
N PRO A 263 -1.82 48.80 26.27
CA PRO A 263 -2.93 49.08 25.36
C PRO A 263 -2.57 50.26 24.45
N ASN A 264 -2.59 50.06 23.12
CA ASN A 264 -2.54 51.17 22.15
C ASN A 264 -3.99 51.61 21.82
N PRO A 265 -4.36 52.88 22.02
CA PRO A 265 -5.71 53.38 21.83
C PRO A 265 -5.93 53.88 20.40
N ASN A 266 -6.42 53.03 19.48
CA ASN A 266 -7.35 53.44 18.42
C ASN A 266 -7.85 52.25 17.58
N PRO A 267 -9.16 52.12 17.31
CA PRO A 267 -9.69 51.10 16.43
C PRO A 267 -9.60 51.58 14.98
N ASN A 268 -9.02 50.78 14.09
CA ASN A 268 -9.22 50.97 12.64
C ASN A 268 -9.96 49.74 12.10
N PRO A 269 -11.23 49.87 11.68
CA PRO A 269 -12.02 48.75 11.19
C PRO A 269 -11.75 48.59 9.70
N ASN A 270 -10.93 47.61 9.32
CA ASN A 270 -11.02 46.87 8.05
C ASN A 270 -9.74 46.06 7.82
N HIS A 271 -9.70 44.83 8.31
CA HIS A 271 -9.08 43.70 7.60
C HIS A 271 -9.54 42.41 8.28
N ASN A 272 -10.48 41.73 7.63
CA ASN A 272 -11.01 40.45 8.06
C ASN A 272 -9.99 39.34 7.70
N TYR A 273 -9.06 39.06 8.61
CA TYR A 273 -8.32 37.79 8.63
C TYR A 273 -9.03 36.87 9.63
N ASN A 274 -9.47 35.71 9.14
CA ASN A 274 -10.16 34.66 9.88
C ASN A 274 -9.39 34.27 11.16
N HIS A 275 -9.93 34.66 12.31
CA HIS A 275 -9.57 34.12 13.63
C HIS A 275 -10.17 32.73 13.78
N ASN A 276 -9.35 31.67 13.85
CA ASN A 276 -9.81 30.37 14.35
C ASN A 276 -8.69 29.45 14.92
N HIS A 277 -7.74 30.00 15.70
CA HIS A 277 -6.65 29.17 16.26
C HIS A 277 -6.31 29.32 17.76
N ASN A 278 -7.05 30.08 18.58
CA ASN A 278 -6.62 30.34 19.97
C ASN A 278 -7.45 29.70 21.10
N HIS A 279 -8.47 28.88 20.82
CA HIS A 279 -9.26 28.25 21.90
C HIS A 279 -8.71 26.91 22.43
N ASN A 280 -7.87 26.19 21.67
CA ASN A 280 -7.40 24.85 22.09
C ASN A 280 -6.10 24.88 22.94
N ALA A 281 -5.26 25.90 22.81
CA ALA A 281 -3.99 25.97 23.56
C ALA A 281 -4.20 26.08 25.07
N ASP A 282 -5.14 26.94 25.51
CA ASP A 282 -5.45 27.15 26.93
C ASP A 282 -6.01 25.89 27.61
N ALA A 283 -6.75 25.05 26.89
CA ALA A 283 -7.33 23.82 27.41
C ALA A 283 -6.27 22.72 27.61
N ASP A 284 -5.36 22.57 26.65
CA ASP A 284 -4.22 21.66 26.74
C ASP A 284 -3.31 21.99 27.93
N ASP A 285 -3.01 23.27 28.14
CA ASP A 285 -2.13 23.72 29.22
C ASP A 285 -2.73 23.44 30.60
N GLN A 286 -4.05 23.52 30.74
CA GLN A 286 -4.74 23.15 31.98
C GLN A 286 -4.68 21.64 32.26
N VAL A 287 -4.82 20.80 31.23
CA VAL A 287 -4.70 19.34 31.37
C VAL A 287 -3.28 18.99 31.84
N ILE A 288 -2.26 19.54 31.18
CA ILE A 288 -0.85 19.30 31.53
C ILE A 288 -0.55 19.75 32.95
N LYS A 289 -1.06 20.92 33.36
CA LYS A 289 -0.90 21.40 34.74
C LYS A 289 -1.49 20.43 35.77
N ARG A 290 -2.73 19.95 35.55
CA ARG A 290 -3.36 18.95 36.44
C ARG A 290 -2.57 17.65 36.50
N VAL A 291 -2.07 17.18 35.36
CA VAL A 291 -1.22 15.97 35.26
C VAL A 291 0.03 16.14 36.12
N LEU A 292 0.72 17.28 36.02
CA LEU A 292 1.95 17.55 36.78
C LEU A 292 1.68 17.64 38.28
N GLU A 293 0.64 18.37 38.71
CA GLU A 293 0.24 18.47 40.13
C GLU A 293 -0.10 17.09 40.71
N LYS A 294 -0.85 16.27 39.97
CA LYS A 294 -1.22 14.92 40.38
C LYS A 294 0.01 14.00 40.44
N SER A 295 0.89 14.09 39.46
CA SER A 295 2.14 13.32 39.43
C SER A 295 3.03 13.65 40.64
N SER A 296 3.16 14.94 40.98
CA SER A 296 3.92 15.38 42.16
C SER A 296 3.37 14.77 43.45
N THR A 297 2.06 14.87 43.64
CA THR A 297 1.36 14.32 44.81
C THR A 297 1.61 12.82 44.95
N ILE A 298 1.51 12.06 43.85
CA ILE A 298 1.78 10.61 43.84
C ILE A 298 3.25 10.34 44.20
N MET A 299 4.20 11.07 43.62
CA MET A 299 5.62 10.89 43.90
C MET A 299 6.01 11.22 45.34
N GLU A 300 5.39 12.24 45.95
CA GLU A 300 5.54 12.53 47.37
C GLU A 300 5.04 11.38 48.24
N ASN A 301 3.87 10.80 47.92
CA ASN A 301 3.33 9.63 48.61
C ASN A 301 4.22 8.39 48.45
N MET A 302 4.82 8.19 47.27
CA MET A 302 5.77 7.10 47.02
C MET A 302 7.05 7.26 47.84
N ALA A 303 7.58 8.48 47.93
CA ALA A 303 8.75 8.80 48.74
C ALA A 303 8.48 8.65 50.25
N ALA A 304 7.27 8.98 50.71
CA ALA A 304 6.86 8.81 52.11
C ALA A 304 6.78 7.32 52.52
N ARG A 305 6.25 6.45 51.65
CA ARG A 305 6.13 4.99 51.91
C ARG A 305 7.48 4.27 52.08
N HIS A 306 8.57 4.80 51.53
CA HIS A 306 9.92 4.20 51.63
C HIS A 306 10.69 4.56 52.92
N LYS A 307 10.12 5.34 53.84
CA LYS A 307 10.72 5.63 55.15
C LYS A 307 10.17 4.71 56.24
N PRO A 308 10.65 3.47 56.33
CA PRO A 308 11.14 2.98 57.62
C PRO A 308 12.40 2.09 57.49
N GLY A 309 13.54 2.55 58.03
CA GLY A 309 14.56 1.66 58.59
C GLY A 309 15.86 1.33 57.83
N SER A 310 16.19 1.92 56.67
CA SER A 310 17.49 1.65 56.00
C SER A 310 18.49 2.81 56.09
N SER A 311 19.73 2.49 56.47
CA SER A 311 20.84 3.40 56.77
C SER A 311 21.64 3.86 55.54
N HIS A 312 20.97 4.22 54.45
CA HIS A 312 21.58 4.91 53.31
C HIS A 312 20.88 6.26 53.08
N PRO A 313 21.62 7.37 52.84
CA PRO A 313 21.01 8.67 52.63
C PRO A 313 20.26 8.65 51.29
N SER A 314 18.94 8.51 51.33
CA SER A 314 18.08 8.74 50.18
C SER A 314 18.08 10.24 49.86
N SER A 315 18.83 10.63 48.84
CA SER A 315 18.60 11.89 48.13
C SER A 315 17.17 11.83 47.59
N GLY A 316 16.27 12.56 48.26
CA GLY A 316 14.83 12.41 48.07
C GLY A 316 14.39 12.68 46.64
N ILE A 317 13.54 11.78 46.13
CA ILE A 317 12.66 12.02 44.98
C ILE A 317 11.78 13.21 45.37
N LYS A 318 12.18 14.41 44.97
CA LYS A 318 11.37 15.63 45.06
C LYS A 318 11.36 16.24 43.68
N LEU A 319 10.20 16.29 43.07
CA LEU A 319 9.96 17.33 42.09
C LEU A 319 9.83 18.65 42.87
N PRO A 320 10.51 19.72 42.45
CA PRO A 320 10.21 21.06 42.97
C PRO A 320 8.88 21.52 42.34
N ILE A 321 7.76 20.88 42.70
CA ILE A 321 6.41 21.30 42.32
C ILE A 321 5.71 21.79 43.60
N THR A 322 6.11 22.97 44.07
CA THR A 322 5.26 23.78 44.93
C THR A 322 5.03 25.08 44.19
N LEU A 323 3.87 25.21 43.54
CA LEU A 323 3.37 26.51 43.10
C LEU A 323 3.10 27.32 44.38
N GLY A 324 3.91 28.34 44.63
CA GLY A 324 3.69 29.22 45.78
C GLY A 324 2.46 30.09 45.55
N GLU A 325 1.65 30.33 46.59
CA GLU A 325 0.49 31.26 46.52
C GLU A 325 0.86 32.64 45.97
N ALA A 326 2.12 33.06 46.11
CA ALA A 326 2.63 34.31 45.56
C ALA A 326 2.67 34.36 44.01
N GLU A 327 2.89 33.23 43.33
CA GLU A 327 2.84 33.17 41.86
C GLU A 327 1.40 33.17 41.34
N LEU A 328 0.46 32.62 42.10
CA LEU A 328 -0.98 32.64 41.79
C LEU A 328 -1.59 34.04 41.94
N GLU A 329 -1.12 34.84 42.90
CA GLU A 329 -1.61 36.21 43.12
C GLU A 329 -1.02 37.21 42.12
N ALA A 330 0.22 37.01 41.67
CA ALA A 330 0.85 37.82 40.62
C ALA A 330 0.16 37.69 39.25
N ILE A 331 -0.48 36.55 38.98
CA ILE A 331 -1.25 36.31 37.74
C ILE A 331 -2.63 37.01 37.78
N ARG A 332 -3.19 37.26 38.98
CA ARG A 332 -4.47 38.00 39.13
C ARG A 332 -4.34 39.50 38.99
N GLN A 333 -3.16 40.07 39.23
CA GLN A 333 -2.93 41.52 39.20
C GLN A 333 -1.89 41.87 38.13
N GLY A 334 -2.33 41.98 36.88
CA GLY A 334 -1.48 42.23 35.71
C GLY A 334 -0.60 43.48 35.79
N HIS A 335 0.56 43.38 36.42
CA HIS A 335 1.57 44.44 36.50
C HIS A 335 2.92 43.92 35.99
N GLY A 336 3.29 44.38 34.78
CA GLY A 336 4.63 44.21 34.23
C GLY A 336 5.65 45.08 34.99
N ALA A 337 6.80 44.49 35.34
CA ALA A 337 7.90 45.21 35.97
C ALA A 337 9.21 44.99 35.20
N GLY A 338 9.64 46.07 34.54
CA GLY A 338 10.99 46.29 34.05
C GLY A 338 11.31 47.78 34.12
N ARG A 339 11.58 48.29 35.32
CA ARG A 339 12.33 49.54 35.52
C ARG A 339 13.42 49.30 36.55
N LEU A 340 14.63 49.08 36.07
CA LEU A 340 15.84 49.41 36.79
C LEU A 340 16.06 50.91 36.65
N SER A 341 15.93 51.63 37.75
CA SER A 341 16.54 52.94 37.94
C SER A 341 17.36 52.90 39.23
N LEU A 342 18.67 52.73 39.07
CA LEU A 342 19.64 53.12 40.09
C LEU A 342 19.70 54.65 40.14
N PRO A 343 19.67 55.29 41.32
CA PRO A 343 20.17 56.64 41.47
C PRO A 343 21.66 56.61 41.83
N MET A 344 22.48 57.32 41.06
CA MET A 344 23.77 57.81 41.54
C MET A 344 23.56 59.17 42.22
N SER A 345 24.07 59.35 43.45
CA SER A 345 24.99 60.46 43.76
C SER A 345 25.58 60.35 45.17
N ALA A 346 26.89 60.61 45.20
CA ALA A 346 27.75 61.19 46.23
C ALA A 346 27.34 61.15 47.72
N SER A 347 28.24 60.60 48.55
CA SER A 347 29.06 61.33 49.55
C SER A 347 29.44 60.45 50.75
N GLY A 348 30.65 60.65 51.28
CA GLY A 348 30.99 60.26 52.66
C GLY A 348 32.18 59.32 52.84
N ALA A 349 33.34 59.90 53.09
CA ALA A 349 34.55 59.24 53.56
C ALA A 349 34.51 58.90 55.07
N ALA A 350 35.53 58.14 55.52
CA ALA A 350 36.01 57.85 56.89
C ALA A 350 35.78 56.38 57.33
N ALA A 351 36.76 55.52 57.58
CA ALA A 351 37.99 55.57 58.38
C ALA A 351 37.78 55.30 59.90
N PHE A 352 38.53 54.29 60.39
CA PHE A 352 39.00 54.03 61.77
C PHE A 352 38.11 53.35 62.86
N THR A 353 38.52 52.09 63.15
CA THR A 353 38.96 51.50 64.45
C THR A 353 38.05 51.22 65.67
N HIS A 354 38.35 50.02 66.21
CA HIS A 354 38.52 49.61 67.63
C HIS A 354 37.33 49.14 68.50
N SER A 355 37.34 47.81 68.72
CA SER A 355 37.30 47.07 70.00
C SER A 355 36.15 47.28 71.00
N LYS A 356 35.51 46.16 71.39
CA LYS A 356 35.64 45.57 72.75
C LYS A 356 35.10 44.14 72.83
N GLN A 357 35.77 43.35 73.66
CA GLN A 357 35.59 41.92 73.95
C GLN A 357 34.49 41.63 74.98
N ALA A 358 34.08 40.34 74.98
CA ALA A 358 33.69 39.46 76.10
C ALA A 358 32.23 38.93 76.00
N GLY A 359 31.94 37.62 76.12
CA GLY A 359 32.79 36.45 76.33
C GLY A 359 32.06 35.12 76.05
N HIS A 360 32.85 34.17 75.55
CA HIS A 360 32.85 32.70 75.67
C HIS A 360 31.57 31.85 75.89
N ALA A 361 31.25 31.06 74.85
CA ALA A 361 31.16 29.61 74.95
C ALA A 361 31.94 28.95 73.79
N ARG A 362 32.92 28.09 74.11
CA ARG A 362 33.80 27.38 73.16
C ARG A 362 33.01 26.27 72.45
N MET A 363 32.84 26.38 71.13
CA MET A 363 32.54 25.24 70.25
C MET A 363 33.84 24.67 69.68
N SER A 364 33.94 23.34 69.69
CA SER A 364 35.12 22.58 69.28
C SER A 364 35.47 22.77 67.80
N GLY A 365 36.73 22.48 67.42
CA GLY A 365 37.21 22.56 66.03
C GLY A 365 36.41 21.72 65.02
N LEU A 366 35.66 20.71 65.51
CA LEU A 366 34.77 19.89 64.68
C LEU A 366 33.56 20.68 64.14
N GLU A 367 33.12 21.71 64.87
CA GLU A 367 31.91 22.46 64.51
C GLU A 367 32.19 23.63 63.57
N ARG A 368 33.42 24.14 63.56
CA ARG A 368 33.89 25.05 62.51
C ARG A 368 34.10 24.28 61.18
N HIS A 369 34.49 23.00 61.24
CA HIS A 369 34.58 22.16 60.05
C HIS A 369 33.18 21.78 59.51
N ARG A 370 32.21 21.45 60.39
CA ARG A 370 30.81 21.19 60.00
C ARG A 370 30.09 22.43 59.43
N ARG A 371 30.37 23.63 59.94
CA ARG A 371 29.70 24.86 59.45
C ARG A 371 30.28 25.38 58.12
N ASN A 372 31.57 25.18 57.86
CA ASN A 372 32.17 25.46 56.56
C ASN A 372 31.84 24.40 55.49
N HIS A 373 31.49 23.16 55.88
CA HIS A 373 30.89 22.18 54.96
C HIS A 373 29.40 22.42 54.69
N ARG A 374 28.68 23.13 55.57
CA ARG A 374 27.24 23.45 55.36
C ARG A 374 26.99 24.70 54.52
N LYS A 375 28.02 25.52 54.24
CA LYS A 375 27.95 26.69 53.32
C LYS A 375 28.77 26.52 52.02
N ARG A 376 29.32 25.32 51.79
CA ARG A 376 29.92 24.87 50.52
C ARG A 376 29.33 23.53 50.06
N GLY A 377 28.04 23.33 50.34
CA GLY A 377 27.39 22.03 50.18
C GLY A 377 26.05 22.13 49.46
N VAL A 378 26.00 22.83 48.32
CA VAL A 378 25.00 22.64 47.24
C VAL A 378 25.62 23.17 45.94
N SER A 379 26.77 22.62 45.53
CA SER A 379 27.31 22.74 44.17
C SER A 379 28.60 21.92 44.12
N ALA A 380 28.78 21.14 43.05
CA ALA A 380 30.05 20.52 42.63
C ALA A 380 30.46 19.10 43.10
N THR A 381 29.54 18.18 43.41
CA THR A 381 29.87 16.73 43.38
C THR A 381 28.78 15.74 42.93
N LEU A 382 27.67 16.22 42.36
CA LEU A 382 26.73 15.42 41.56
C LEU A 382 26.79 15.75 40.06
N ALA A 383 27.80 16.52 39.64
CA ALA A 383 28.06 16.89 38.25
C ALA A 383 29.25 16.10 37.68
N LYS A 384 29.24 14.77 37.85
CA LYS A 384 30.26 13.87 37.29
C LYS A 384 29.70 12.64 36.56
N ASP A 385 28.40 12.62 36.29
CA ASP A 385 27.85 11.92 35.12
C ASP A 385 27.35 13.02 34.18
N ALA A 386 28.26 13.52 33.35
CA ALA A 386 28.01 14.57 32.37
C ALA A 386 27.17 14.02 31.20
N ASP A 387 26.24 14.84 30.70
CA ASP A 387 25.42 14.67 29.48
C ASP A 387 24.55 13.40 29.39
N ARG A 388 23.45 13.35 30.14
CA ARG A 388 22.31 12.53 29.69
C ARG A 388 21.41 13.40 28.82
N GLY A 389 21.34 13.05 27.53
CA GLY A 389 20.44 13.67 26.58
C GLY A 389 18.96 13.44 26.92
N CYS A 390 18.11 13.94 26.04
CA CYS A 390 16.66 13.85 26.17
C CYS A 390 16.16 12.42 26.06
N LEU A 391 15.16 12.09 26.87
CA LEU A 391 14.45 10.83 26.81
C LEU A 391 13.76 10.71 25.46
N MET A 392 13.85 9.57 24.78
CA MET A 392 13.09 9.40 23.54
C MET A 392 11.62 9.14 23.87
N THR A 393 10.71 9.79 23.13
CA THR A 393 9.29 9.43 23.17
C THR A 393 9.02 8.42 22.06
N ALA A 394 8.44 7.27 22.42
CA ALA A 394 8.23 6.15 21.53
C ALA A 394 6.75 5.98 21.16
N PHE A 395 6.46 5.66 19.90
CA PHE A 395 5.10 5.51 19.38
C PHE A 395 5.04 4.39 18.34
N MET A 396 3.94 3.63 18.32
CA MET A 396 3.54 2.85 17.14
C MET A 396 3.56 3.76 15.91
N ASN A 397 4.20 3.30 14.84
CA ASN A 397 4.33 4.08 13.61
C ASN A 397 2.97 4.30 12.94
N LYS A 398 2.89 5.30 12.06
CA LYS A 398 1.66 5.72 11.37
C LYS A 398 0.93 4.56 10.68
N ASP A 399 1.67 3.59 10.13
CA ASP A 399 1.10 2.43 9.44
C ASP A 399 0.36 1.45 10.36
N TRP A 400 0.45 1.61 11.69
CA TRP A 400 -0.28 0.78 12.64
C TRP A 400 -1.80 0.91 12.52
N GLN A 401 -2.29 2.14 12.30
CA GLN A 401 -3.71 2.42 12.15
C GLN A 401 -4.09 2.64 10.68
N PHE A 402 -5.29 2.21 10.29
CA PHE A 402 -5.89 2.46 8.98
C PHE A 402 -7.01 3.50 9.07
N ASN A 403 -7.55 3.94 7.92
CA ASN A 403 -8.62 4.94 7.81
C ASN A 403 -8.28 6.33 8.37
N ASN A 404 -7.25 6.98 7.81
CA ASN A 404 -6.80 8.34 8.16
C ASN A 404 -6.28 8.48 9.61
N PRO A 405 -5.21 7.76 9.97
CA PRO A 405 -4.62 7.82 11.30
C PRO A 405 -3.89 9.15 11.57
N PRO A 406 -3.79 9.59 12.84
CA PRO A 406 -2.87 10.66 13.20
C PRO A 406 -1.42 10.20 12.95
N ASN A 407 -0.57 11.10 12.47
CA ASN A 407 0.86 10.81 12.35
C ASN A 407 1.59 11.19 13.66
N PRO A 408 2.18 10.24 14.41
CA PRO A 408 2.91 10.55 15.65
C PRO A 408 4.10 11.50 15.45
N ALA A 409 4.64 11.59 14.23
CA ALA A 409 5.68 12.57 13.89
C ALA A 409 5.21 14.02 14.03
N GLU A 410 3.90 14.29 13.97
CA GLU A 410 3.35 15.64 14.23
C GLU A 410 3.42 16.03 15.70
N ALA A 411 3.66 15.08 16.61
CA ALA A 411 3.88 15.35 18.02
C ALA A 411 5.35 15.67 18.33
N ALA A 412 6.26 15.62 17.34
CA ALA A 412 7.69 15.73 17.55
C ALA A 412 8.10 17.04 18.23
N ASN A 413 8.73 16.88 19.41
CA ASN A 413 9.49 17.90 20.12
C ASN A 413 10.59 17.18 20.90
N GLY A 414 11.85 17.34 20.48
CA GLY A 414 12.97 16.50 20.90
C GLY A 414 12.96 15.11 20.24
N PRO A 415 13.78 14.15 20.71
CA PRO A 415 13.96 12.87 20.03
C PRO A 415 12.71 11.97 20.13
N GLN A 416 12.39 11.32 19.01
CA GLN A 416 11.32 10.33 18.88
C GLN A 416 11.84 9.01 18.35
N PHE A 417 11.15 7.94 18.74
CA PHE A 417 11.37 6.56 18.30
C PHE A 417 10.05 6.04 17.75
N TYR A 418 10.08 5.32 16.62
CA TYR A 418 8.87 4.72 16.05
C TYR A 418 8.97 3.20 16.08
N ASP A 419 7.92 2.59 16.61
CA ASP A 419 7.77 1.16 16.76
C ASP A 419 6.91 0.59 15.62
N ALA A 420 7.32 -0.54 15.05
CA ALA A 420 6.50 -1.33 14.16
C ALA A 420 6.44 -2.78 14.65
N HIS A 421 5.24 -3.34 14.78
CA HIS A 421 5.08 -4.77 14.99
C HIS A 421 4.76 -5.45 13.67
N LEU A 422 5.43 -6.57 13.40
CA LEU A 422 5.18 -7.36 12.21
C LEU A 422 5.12 -8.85 12.52
N TYR A 423 3.90 -9.36 12.60
CA TYR A 423 3.59 -10.78 12.73
C TYR A 423 2.92 -11.31 11.48
N PHE A 424 3.39 -12.44 10.98
CA PHE A 424 2.76 -13.12 9.86
C PHE A 424 1.70 -14.14 10.32
N SER A 425 1.76 -14.57 11.59
CA SER A 425 0.87 -15.56 12.21
C SER A 425 -0.54 -15.05 12.57
N PHE A 426 -0.89 -13.79 12.27
CA PHE A 426 -2.24 -13.29 12.52
C PHE A 426 -3.03 -12.99 11.23
N GLY A 427 -2.47 -13.34 10.07
CA GLY A 427 -3.07 -13.11 8.76
C GLY A 427 -2.92 -11.66 8.28
N GLY A 428 -3.42 -11.36 7.08
CA GLY A 428 -3.42 -10.01 6.51
C GLY A 428 -2.08 -9.50 5.98
N VAL A 429 -0.98 -10.25 6.16
CA VAL A 429 0.36 -9.88 5.65
C VAL A 429 0.75 -10.68 4.41
N ALA A 430 0.59 -12.01 4.46
CA ALA A 430 0.95 -12.93 3.39
C ALA A 430 0.13 -14.22 3.50
N ASP A 431 -0.06 -14.94 2.39
CA ASP A 431 -0.67 -16.27 2.42
C ASP A 431 0.17 -17.23 3.30
N PRO A 432 -0.47 -18.15 4.05
CA PRO A 432 0.20 -18.99 5.04
C PRO A 432 0.97 -20.14 4.36
N ASN A 433 2.08 -19.81 3.72
CA ASN A 433 3.04 -20.78 3.23
C ASN A 433 4.45 -20.17 3.20
N ALA A 434 5.45 -21.05 3.20
CA ALA A 434 6.85 -20.69 3.32
C ALA A 434 7.35 -19.75 2.21
N GLU A 435 6.93 -19.99 0.96
CA GLU A 435 7.29 -19.17 -0.19
C GLU A 435 6.71 -17.75 -0.08
N SER A 436 5.41 -17.65 0.22
CA SER A 436 4.69 -16.39 0.38
C SER A 436 5.27 -15.53 1.51
N TYR A 437 5.62 -16.13 2.65
CA TYR A 437 6.28 -15.42 3.76
C TYR A 437 7.64 -14.87 3.33
N MET A 438 8.48 -15.69 2.70
CA MET A 438 9.81 -15.25 2.23
C MET A 438 9.72 -14.16 1.19
N ARG A 439 8.84 -14.34 0.20
CA ARG A 439 8.64 -13.38 -0.87
C ARG A 439 8.14 -12.06 -0.32
N THR A 440 7.20 -12.09 0.63
CA THR A 440 6.62 -10.88 1.19
C THR A 440 7.62 -10.10 2.04
N ILE A 441 8.38 -10.77 2.93
CA ILE A 441 9.37 -10.07 3.76
C ILE A 441 10.50 -9.50 2.90
N CYS A 442 11.02 -10.27 1.93
CA CYS A 442 12.18 -9.86 1.15
C CYS A 442 11.88 -8.72 0.15
N ASN A 443 10.60 -8.49 -0.17
CA ASN A 443 10.17 -7.44 -1.10
C ASN A 443 9.36 -6.33 -0.40
N THR A 444 9.38 -6.26 0.93
CA THR A 444 8.61 -5.25 1.67
C THR A 444 9.19 -3.85 1.49
N ASP A 445 8.32 -2.85 1.35
CA ASP A 445 8.63 -1.41 1.29
C ASP A 445 8.26 -0.68 2.60
N ARG A 446 7.91 -1.42 3.66
CA ARG A 446 7.39 -0.89 4.93
C ARG A 446 8.32 0.15 5.56
N VAL A 447 9.63 -0.10 5.54
CA VAL A 447 10.61 0.82 6.13
C VAL A 447 10.67 2.12 5.34
N GLN A 448 10.69 2.03 4.01
CA GLN A 448 10.73 3.18 3.11
C GLN A 448 9.48 4.04 3.26
N ARG A 449 8.30 3.43 3.41
CA ARG A 449 7.04 4.16 3.65
C ARG A 449 7.05 4.88 5.01
N ALA A 450 7.43 4.18 6.08
CA ALA A 450 7.52 4.80 7.40
C ALA A 450 8.48 6.01 7.39
N TYR A 451 9.65 5.87 6.75
CA TYR A 451 10.59 6.98 6.61
C TYR A 451 10.04 8.13 5.77
N ALA A 452 9.30 7.85 4.70
CA ALA A 452 8.65 8.88 3.89
C ALA A 452 7.61 9.68 4.69
N ASP A 453 6.97 9.04 5.68
CA ASP A 453 6.05 9.67 6.63
C ASP A 453 6.75 10.28 7.86
N SER A 454 8.07 10.48 7.79
CA SER A 454 8.91 11.01 8.89
C SER A 454 8.91 10.16 10.15
N ASN A 455 8.53 8.88 10.07
CA ASN A 455 8.59 7.93 11.17
C ASN A 455 9.98 7.27 11.20
N ASN A 456 11.00 8.04 11.58
CA ASN A 456 12.38 7.57 11.75
C ASN A 456 13.07 8.22 12.97
N PRO A 457 13.92 7.49 13.72
CA PRO A 457 14.32 6.10 13.54
C PRO A 457 13.16 5.10 13.77
N LEU A 458 13.14 4.03 12.97
CA LEU A 458 12.14 2.95 13.02
C LEU A 458 12.78 1.68 13.55
N VAL A 459 12.18 1.05 14.55
CA VAL A 459 12.60 -0.25 15.06
C VAL A 459 11.41 -1.20 15.00
N PHE A 460 11.65 -2.44 14.61
CA PHE A 460 10.63 -3.48 14.71
C PHE A 460 10.58 -3.98 16.16
N GLY A 461 9.78 -3.33 17.02
CA GLY A 461 9.75 -3.56 18.46
C GLY A 461 9.08 -4.87 18.85
N GLU A 462 8.31 -5.46 17.94
CA GLU A 462 7.82 -6.83 18.08
C GLU A 462 7.77 -7.60 16.76
N TRP A 463 8.26 -8.83 16.83
CA TRP A 463 8.21 -9.85 15.78
C TRP A 463 8.58 -11.20 16.37
N SER A 464 8.18 -12.29 15.71
CA SER A 464 8.54 -13.65 16.14
C SER A 464 8.82 -14.55 14.93
N LEU A 465 9.12 -15.83 15.17
CA LEU A 465 9.23 -16.82 14.09
C LEU A 465 7.91 -17.53 13.82
N ALA A 466 6.81 -17.04 14.37
CA ALA A 466 5.52 -17.70 14.31
C ALA A 466 4.95 -17.78 12.89
N THR A 467 4.36 -18.92 12.54
CA THR A 467 3.74 -19.16 11.23
C THR A 467 2.31 -19.69 11.36
N ASN A 468 1.48 -19.39 10.34
CA ASN A 468 0.13 -19.97 10.20
C ASN A 468 0.09 -21.22 9.32
N PHE A 469 1.22 -21.91 9.22
CA PHE A 469 1.36 -23.17 8.49
C PHE A 469 2.39 -24.04 9.19
N GLU A 470 2.36 -25.34 8.92
CA GLU A 470 3.36 -26.29 9.41
C GLU A 470 4.74 -25.94 8.84
N ASN A 471 5.64 -25.52 9.71
CA ASN A 471 7.00 -25.13 9.34
C ASN A 471 8.01 -26.26 9.63
N THR A 472 9.18 -26.16 8.98
CA THR A 472 10.34 -27.00 9.30
C THR A 472 11.40 -26.18 10.04
N ASN A 473 12.32 -26.86 10.72
CA ASN A 473 13.44 -26.16 11.37
C ASN A 473 14.28 -25.41 10.33
N GLU A 474 14.53 -26.00 9.16
CA GLU A 474 15.26 -25.35 8.06
C GLU A 474 14.59 -24.06 7.60
N PHE A 475 13.25 -24.07 7.50
CA PHE A 475 12.49 -22.87 7.20
C PHE A 475 12.69 -21.81 8.28
N LEU A 476 12.57 -22.17 9.56
CA LEU A 476 12.73 -21.21 10.67
C LEU A 476 14.13 -20.59 10.72
N PHE A 477 15.18 -21.32 10.33
CA PHE A 477 16.53 -20.77 10.15
C PHE A 477 16.55 -19.65 9.11
N ASP A 478 16.07 -19.93 7.89
CA ASP A 478 16.07 -18.96 6.80
C ASP A 478 15.08 -17.81 7.09
N TRP A 479 13.96 -18.10 7.76
CA TRP A 479 12.94 -17.13 8.16
C TRP A 479 13.46 -16.11 9.17
N ALA A 480 14.20 -16.57 10.19
CA ALA A 480 14.83 -15.69 11.17
C ALA A 480 15.79 -14.70 10.52
N ASP A 481 16.59 -15.16 9.55
CA ASP A 481 17.52 -14.28 8.84
C ASP A 481 16.83 -13.35 7.86
N ALA A 482 15.81 -13.81 7.13
CA ALA A 482 15.07 -12.98 6.18
C ALA A 482 14.40 -11.78 6.87
N GLN A 483 13.80 -12.00 8.04
CA GLN A 483 13.23 -10.93 8.87
C GLN A 483 14.32 -9.94 9.35
N ARG A 484 15.39 -10.44 9.97
CA ARG A 484 16.49 -9.58 10.48
C ARG A 484 17.22 -8.82 9.37
N HIS A 485 17.31 -9.39 8.16
CA HIS A 485 17.87 -8.71 7.01
C HIS A 485 17.13 -7.40 6.69
N ILE A 486 15.80 -7.38 6.84
CA ILE A 486 15.01 -6.16 6.69
C ILE A 486 15.11 -5.29 7.95
N TYR A 487 14.89 -5.87 9.12
CA TYR A 487 14.72 -5.09 10.35
C TYR A 487 16.02 -4.42 10.81
N ALA A 488 17.19 -5.02 10.54
CA ALA A 488 18.49 -4.42 10.82
C ALA A 488 19.14 -3.80 9.57
N GLY A 489 18.87 -4.35 8.37
CA GLY A 489 19.50 -3.88 7.14
C GLY A 489 18.83 -2.63 6.54
N GLN A 490 17.52 -2.50 6.68
CA GLN A 490 16.77 -1.34 6.18
C GLN A 490 16.31 -0.42 7.31
N ALA A 491 15.78 -0.97 8.41
CA ALA A 491 15.35 -0.20 9.59
C ALA A 491 16.47 -0.04 10.62
N ASP A 492 16.23 0.65 11.73
CA ASP A 492 17.23 0.99 12.76
C ASP A 492 17.42 -0.11 13.83
N GLY A 493 16.78 -1.28 13.65
CA GLY A 493 16.96 -2.44 14.51
C GLY A 493 15.67 -3.20 14.76
N TRP A 494 15.74 -4.15 15.71
CA TRP A 494 14.64 -5.02 16.07
C TRP A 494 14.67 -5.44 17.54
N ILE A 495 13.50 -5.79 18.06
CA ILE A 495 13.30 -6.35 19.40
C ILE A 495 12.39 -7.58 19.26
N PHE A 496 12.91 -8.77 19.54
CA PHE A 496 12.19 -10.03 19.33
C PHE A 496 11.16 -10.27 20.44
N TRP A 497 9.95 -10.71 20.07
CA TRP A 497 8.93 -11.16 21.01
C TRP A 497 8.95 -12.69 21.12
N SER A 498 9.49 -13.29 22.19
CA SER A 498 10.01 -12.70 23.44
C SER A 498 11.32 -13.37 23.90
N TRP A 499 11.97 -12.88 24.97
CA TRP A 499 13.20 -13.49 25.52
C TRP A 499 13.02 -14.98 25.82
N LYS A 500 11.93 -15.32 26.52
CA LYS A 500 11.58 -16.71 26.86
C LYS A 500 10.08 -16.87 27.06
N ILE A 501 9.65 -18.12 26.91
CA ILE A 501 8.35 -18.62 27.38
C ILE A 501 8.59 -19.92 28.16
N GLU A 502 7.56 -20.44 28.82
CA GLU A 502 7.65 -21.61 29.69
C GLU A 502 8.08 -22.86 28.92
N GLN A 503 8.92 -23.65 29.58
CA GLN A 503 9.43 -24.89 29.04
C GLN A 503 8.26 -25.87 28.82
N ASN A 504 8.25 -26.53 27.65
CA ASN A 504 7.16 -27.39 27.15
C ASN A 504 5.95 -26.67 26.51
N SER A 505 5.95 -25.34 26.41
CA SER A 505 4.94 -24.66 25.59
C SER A 505 5.00 -25.14 24.13
N PRO A 506 3.87 -25.41 23.46
CA PRO A 506 3.84 -25.76 22.04
C PRO A 506 4.39 -24.63 21.14
N TYR A 507 4.46 -23.42 21.68
CA TYR A 507 4.91 -22.21 20.99
C TYR A 507 6.41 -21.91 21.18
N LEU A 508 7.12 -22.74 21.96
CA LEU A 508 8.48 -22.46 22.44
C LEU A 508 9.47 -22.16 21.31
N THR A 509 9.41 -22.93 20.22
CA THR A 509 10.36 -22.79 19.10
C THR A 509 10.20 -21.48 18.32
N GLN A 510 9.01 -20.89 18.34
CA GLN A 510 8.66 -19.74 17.50
C GLN A 510 8.65 -18.41 18.27
N TRP A 511 8.47 -18.47 19.59
CA TRP A 511 8.24 -17.30 20.45
C TRP A 511 9.29 -17.10 21.56
N SER A 512 10.29 -17.97 21.67
CA SER A 512 11.40 -17.84 22.62
C SER A 512 12.73 -17.59 21.91
N TYR A 513 13.28 -16.39 22.06
CA TYR A 513 14.60 -16.04 21.53
C TYR A 513 15.69 -16.94 22.12
N ARG A 514 15.62 -17.21 23.42
CA ARG A 514 16.54 -18.11 24.12
C ARG A 514 16.53 -19.51 23.51
N GLU A 515 15.35 -20.03 23.14
CA GLU A 515 15.27 -21.32 22.45
C GLU A 515 15.80 -21.24 21.01
N GLY A 516 15.49 -20.16 20.30
CA GLY A 516 16.03 -19.91 18.95
C GLY A 516 17.57 -19.88 18.93
N LEU A 517 18.20 -19.31 19.96
CA LEU A 517 19.66 -19.36 20.13
C LEU A 517 20.17 -20.80 20.34
N ASN A 518 19.53 -21.57 21.22
CA ASN A 518 19.90 -22.96 21.48
C ASN A 518 19.80 -23.83 20.22
N ARG A 519 18.81 -23.55 19.38
CA ARG A 519 18.59 -24.24 18.09
C ARG A 519 19.48 -23.73 16.97
N GLY A 520 20.15 -22.60 17.17
CA GLY A 520 21.05 -21.97 16.19
C GLY A 520 20.36 -21.05 15.19
N TYR A 521 19.06 -20.77 15.32
CA TYR A 521 18.35 -19.82 14.45
C TYR A 521 18.96 -18.43 14.52
N PHE A 522 19.52 -18.07 15.67
CA PHE A 522 20.24 -16.84 15.92
C PHE A 522 21.72 -17.10 16.20
N LYS A 523 22.59 -16.22 15.69
CA LYS A 523 24.02 -16.19 16.05
C LYS A 523 24.21 -15.45 17.38
N LYS A 524 25.33 -15.73 18.06
CA LYS A 524 25.75 -14.99 19.26
C LYS A 524 26.03 -13.51 18.99
N ASP A 525 26.45 -13.17 17.78
CA ASP A 525 26.49 -11.79 17.34
C ASP A 525 25.17 -11.49 16.62
N PRO A 526 24.27 -10.68 17.19
CA PRO A 526 22.95 -10.44 16.62
C PRO A 526 23.00 -9.63 15.31
N SER A 527 24.12 -8.97 15.00
CA SER A 527 24.35 -8.30 13.71
C SER A 527 24.59 -9.29 12.57
N GLN A 528 25.01 -10.51 12.89
CA GLN A 528 25.31 -11.54 11.91
C GLN A 528 24.08 -12.37 11.59
N LEU A 529 23.89 -12.59 10.28
CA LEU A 529 22.93 -13.54 9.76
C LEU A 529 23.57 -14.93 9.73
N THR A 530 22.79 -15.98 9.99
CA THR A 530 23.27 -17.36 9.81
C THR A 530 23.51 -17.67 8.34
N ASN A 531 22.73 -17.03 7.47
CA ASN A 531 22.78 -17.04 6.03
C ASN A 531 23.02 -15.59 5.53
N PRO A 532 24.17 -15.28 4.90
CA PRO A 532 24.52 -13.91 4.53
C PRO A 532 23.63 -13.31 3.43
N ASN A 533 22.85 -14.14 2.72
CA ASN A 533 21.90 -13.67 1.71
C ASN A 533 20.59 -14.47 1.75
N PRO A 534 19.75 -14.23 2.78
CA PRO A 534 18.55 -15.04 3.01
C PRO A 534 17.53 -14.86 1.88
N ALA A 535 17.47 -13.68 1.24
CA ALA A 535 16.61 -13.45 0.08
C ALA A 535 17.01 -14.32 -1.13
N LEU A 536 18.29 -14.36 -1.50
CA LEU A 536 18.75 -15.23 -2.60
C LEU A 536 18.70 -16.72 -2.26
N ASN A 537 19.04 -17.09 -1.02
CA ASN A 537 19.14 -18.50 -0.63
C ASN A 537 17.79 -19.13 -0.29
N ALA A 538 16.84 -18.40 0.31
CA ALA A 538 15.51 -18.95 0.54
C ALA A 538 14.77 -19.10 -0.80
N LEU A 539 14.75 -18.05 -1.63
CA LEU A 539 14.22 -18.14 -3.01
C LEU A 539 14.98 -19.17 -3.87
N GLY A 540 16.28 -19.39 -3.60
CA GLY A 540 17.12 -20.41 -4.22
C GLY A 540 16.87 -21.84 -3.72
N ARG A 541 16.53 -22.03 -2.43
CA ARG A 541 16.22 -23.34 -1.81
C ARG A 541 14.78 -23.80 -2.08
N PHE A 542 13.81 -22.88 -2.16
CA PHE A 542 12.47 -23.22 -2.68
C PHE A 542 12.53 -23.67 -4.14
N ARG A 543 13.55 -23.20 -4.88
CA ARG A 543 13.94 -23.71 -6.21
C ARG A 543 14.57 -25.11 -6.21
N LEU A 544 15.07 -25.61 -5.06
CA LEU A 544 15.78 -26.89 -4.90
C LEU A 544 14.94 -27.99 -4.22
N MET A 545 14.03 -27.66 -3.28
CA MET A 545 13.09 -28.64 -2.71
C MET A 545 12.01 -29.11 -3.70
N THR A 546 11.81 -28.35 -4.78
CA THR A 546 11.01 -28.76 -5.94
C THR A 546 11.76 -29.70 -6.90
N ALA A 547 13.00 -30.10 -6.56
CA ALA A 547 13.86 -30.89 -7.45
C ALA A 547 13.86 -32.41 -7.18
N SER A 548 13.12 -32.94 -6.17
CA SER A 548 12.98 -34.39 -5.98
C SER A 548 11.78 -35.03 -6.70
N GLU A 549 10.98 -34.24 -7.40
CA GLU A 549 10.16 -34.73 -8.52
C GLU A 549 10.61 -33.98 -9.77
N SER A 550 11.05 -34.74 -10.77
CA SER A 550 11.66 -34.22 -11.97
C SER A 550 10.72 -33.30 -12.76
N ALA A 551 11.01 -31.99 -12.83
CA ALA A 551 11.30 -31.23 -14.07
C ALA A 551 10.93 -29.72 -14.00
N ILE A 552 11.96 -28.88 -14.20
CA ILE A 552 11.97 -27.49 -14.72
C ILE A 552 11.51 -26.36 -13.76
N ALA A 553 12.46 -25.49 -13.39
CA ALA A 553 12.24 -24.28 -12.60
C ALA A 553 11.21 -23.32 -13.24
N PRO A 554 10.33 -22.66 -12.47
CA PRO A 554 9.48 -21.62 -13.03
C PRO A 554 10.33 -20.40 -13.42
N PRO A 555 10.04 -19.79 -14.59
CA PRO A 555 10.83 -18.69 -15.13
C PRO A 555 10.68 -17.43 -14.28
N VAL A 556 11.78 -16.71 -14.11
CA VAL A 556 11.76 -15.33 -13.60
C VAL A 556 10.88 -14.51 -14.54
N LYS A 557 9.83 -13.87 -14.01
CA LYS A 557 9.01 -12.91 -14.75
C LYS A 557 9.89 -11.73 -15.17
N LEU A 558 10.38 -11.76 -16.41
CA LEU A 558 11.20 -10.72 -16.99
C LEU A 558 10.48 -9.36 -16.88
N ALA A 559 11.23 -8.27 -16.71
CA ALA A 559 10.67 -6.95 -16.43
C ALA A 559 11.09 -5.88 -17.46
N GLY A 560 10.20 -4.93 -17.75
CA GLY A 560 10.49 -3.75 -18.58
C GLY A 560 11.05 -4.13 -19.95
N TYR A 561 12.23 -3.58 -20.28
CA TYR A 561 12.91 -3.88 -21.54
C TYR A 561 13.34 -5.33 -21.68
N GLU A 562 13.66 -6.06 -20.59
CA GLU A 562 14.01 -7.48 -20.71
C GLU A 562 12.82 -8.32 -21.18
N PHE A 563 11.61 -8.02 -20.68
CA PHE A 563 10.39 -8.63 -21.15
C PHE A 563 10.15 -8.30 -22.63
N TYR A 564 10.24 -7.03 -22.99
CA TYR A 564 10.04 -6.55 -24.36
C TYR A 564 11.03 -7.18 -25.34
N GLU A 565 12.31 -7.25 -25.01
CA GLU A 565 13.35 -7.78 -25.89
C GLU A 565 13.36 -9.31 -25.94
N LYS A 566 13.29 -9.98 -24.78
CA LYS A 566 13.53 -11.42 -24.71
C LYS A 566 12.25 -12.24 -24.92
N VAL A 567 11.09 -11.77 -24.44
CA VAL A 567 9.80 -12.46 -24.60
C VAL A 567 9.10 -11.97 -25.86
N LEU A 568 8.84 -10.66 -25.97
CA LEU A 568 8.08 -10.13 -27.10
C LEU A 568 8.90 -9.99 -28.39
N LYS A 569 10.25 -10.05 -28.32
CA LYS A 569 11.18 -9.88 -29.44
C LYS A 569 11.21 -8.46 -30.04
N SER A 570 11.13 -7.46 -29.17
CA SER A 570 11.21 -6.03 -29.50
C SER A 570 10.25 -5.59 -30.62
N PRO A 571 8.95 -5.91 -30.53
CA PRO A 571 8.01 -5.64 -31.62
C PRO A 571 7.89 -4.14 -31.86
N LYS A 572 7.91 -3.76 -33.14
CA LYS A 572 7.64 -2.41 -33.65
C LYS A 572 6.22 -2.27 -34.18
N TYR A 573 5.64 -3.37 -34.67
CA TYR A 573 4.37 -3.39 -35.40
C TYR A 573 3.28 -4.10 -34.59
N VAL A 574 2.38 -3.31 -33.99
CA VAL A 574 1.42 -3.80 -33.00
C VAL A 574 -0.02 -3.63 -33.48
N VAL A 575 -0.79 -4.71 -33.45
CA VAL A 575 -2.25 -4.66 -33.68
C VAL A 575 -2.97 -4.36 -32.38
N ALA A 576 -3.79 -3.31 -32.39
CA ALA A 576 -4.49 -2.84 -31.21
C ALA A 576 -5.60 -3.79 -30.73
N PRO A 577 -5.92 -3.77 -29.43
CA PRO A 577 -7.16 -4.35 -28.95
C PRO A 577 -8.35 -3.54 -29.46
N MET A 578 -9.31 -4.22 -30.09
CA MET A 578 -10.52 -3.60 -30.65
C MET A 578 -11.73 -4.44 -30.24
N VAL A 579 -12.76 -3.78 -29.68
CA VAL A 579 -13.99 -4.44 -29.22
C VAL A 579 -14.58 -5.22 -30.40
N ASP A 580 -14.69 -6.54 -30.24
CA ASP A 580 -15.21 -7.49 -31.22
C ASP A 580 -14.54 -7.48 -32.62
N GLN A 581 -13.31 -6.96 -32.74
CA GLN A 581 -12.65 -6.75 -34.04
C GLN A 581 -11.16 -7.17 -34.08
N SER A 582 -10.58 -7.61 -32.97
CA SER A 582 -9.21 -8.17 -32.94
C SER A 582 -9.21 -9.64 -32.53
N GLU A 583 -10.19 -10.39 -33.00
CA GLU A 583 -10.35 -11.82 -32.75
C GLU A 583 -9.28 -12.67 -33.46
N LEU A 584 -9.15 -13.94 -33.06
CA LEU A 584 -8.05 -14.83 -33.49
C LEU A 584 -7.80 -14.84 -35.00
N ALA A 585 -8.85 -14.96 -35.82
CA ALA A 585 -8.72 -14.97 -37.27
C ALA A 585 -8.08 -13.69 -37.82
N TRP A 586 -8.47 -12.53 -37.26
CA TRP A 586 -7.92 -11.25 -37.66
C TRP A 586 -6.46 -11.08 -37.20
N ARG A 587 -6.13 -11.56 -36.00
CA ARG A 587 -4.74 -11.57 -35.50
C ARG A 587 -3.83 -12.41 -36.39
N ILE A 588 -4.28 -13.61 -36.80
CA ILE A 588 -3.54 -14.48 -37.72
C ILE A 588 -3.34 -13.80 -39.08
N LEU A 589 -4.39 -13.21 -39.66
CA LEU A 589 -4.28 -12.49 -40.92
C LEU A 589 -3.25 -11.36 -40.80
N SER A 590 -3.36 -10.52 -39.78
CA SER A 590 -2.44 -9.39 -39.58
C SER A 590 -0.99 -9.84 -39.41
N ARG A 591 -0.74 -10.99 -38.74
CA ARG A 591 0.61 -11.57 -38.58
C ARG A 591 1.20 -12.05 -39.90
N ARG A 592 0.38 -12.56 -40.83
CA ARG A 592 0.85 -12.90 -42.19
C ARG A 592 1.37 -11.67 -42.95
N TYR A 593 0.98 -10.48 -42.51
CA TYR A 593 1.46 -9.21 -43.03
C TYR A 593 2.26 -8.39 -42.01
N ASP A 594 3.16 -9.08 -41.30
CA ASP A 594 4.23 -8.51 -40.47
C ASP A 594 3.76 -7.82 -39.17
N ALA A 595 2.53 -8.04 -38.72
CA ALA A 595 2.20 -7.73 -37.33
C ALA A 595 3.02 -8.61 -36.38
N GLN A 596 3.82 -7.98 -35.52
CA GLN A 596 4.75 -8.67 -34.62
C GLN A 596 4.12 -8.97 -33.27
N LEU A 597 3.21 -8.11 -32.82
CA LEU A 597 2.47 -8.25 -31.56
C LEU A 597 0.99 -7.95 -31.80
N ALA A 598 0.10 -8.71 -31.15
CA ALA A 598 -1.32 -8.48 -31.22
C ALA A 598 -1.96 -8.57 -29.83
N TYR A 599 -3.10 -7.91 -29.69
CA TYR A 599 -3.92 -7.94 -28.48
C TYR A 599 -5.25 -8.61 -28.77
N THR A 600 -5.81 -9.30 -27.78
CA THR A 600 -7.21 -9.78 -27.84
C THR A 600 -8.19 -8.61 -27.96
N PRO A 601 -9.47 -8.87 -28.30
CA PRO A 601 -10.52 -7.89 -28.03
C PRO A 601 -10.55 -7.51 -26.55
N MET A 602 -11.18 -6.37 -26.24
CA MET A 602 -11.34 -5.94 -24.85
C MET A 602 -12.34 -6.86 -24.12
N ILE A 603 -11.87 -7.65 -23.15
CA ILE A 603 -12.69 -8.61 -22.40
C ILE A 603 -13.17 -7.98 -21.09
N ASN A 604 -14.46 -8.09 -20.77
CA ASN A 604 -14.98 -7.60 -19.49
C ASN A 604 -14.63 -8.57 -18.34
N SER A 605 -13.78 -8.14 -17.41
CA SER A 605 -13.28 -9.02 -16.34
C SER A 605 -14.39 -9.48 -15.40
N LYS A 606 -15.34 -8.61 -15.05
CA LYS A 606 -16.48 -9.01 -14.19
C LYS A 606 -17.34 -10.10 -14.83
N MET A 607 -17.49 -10.08 -16.16
CA MET A 607 -18.23 -11.11 -16.89
C MET A 607 -17.43 -12.41 -17.06
N PHE A 608 -16.10 -12.29 -17.15
CA PHE A 608 -15.16 -13.39 -17.34
C PHE A 608 -14.81 -14.12 -16.04
N ALA A 609 -14.94 -13.47 -14.88
CA ALA A 609 -14.60 -14.04 -13.58
C ALA A 609 -15.55 -15.18 -13.14
N GLY A 610 -14.96 -16.29 -12.67
CA GLY A 610 -15.65 -17.40 -12.00
C GLY A 610 -16.17 -18.53 -12.92
N ASN A 611 -16.27 -19.74 -12.36
CA ASN A 611 -16.58 -20.97 -13.10
C ASN A 611 -18.03 -21.07 -13.64
N HIS A 612 -18.94 -20.21 -13.19
CA HIS A 612 -20.37 -20.27 -13.53
C HIS A 612 -20.71 -19.61 -14.88
N ARG A 613 -19.74 -19.02 -15.58
CA ARG A 613 -19.93 -18.28 -16.85
C ARG A 613 -19.04 -18.79 -17.98
N ARG A 614 -18.83 -20.11 -18.04
CA ARG A 614 -17.98 -20.76 -19.05
C ARG A 614 -18.31 -20.36 -20.48
N GLY A 615 -19.60 -20.18 -20.81
CA GLY A 615 -20.01 -19.72 -22.14
C GLY A 615 -19.55 -18.30 -22.52
N TYR A 616 -19.34 -17.39 -21.54
CA TYR A 616 -18.74 -16.08 -21.83
C TYR A 616 -17.21 -16.21 -21.99
N GLN A 617 -16.57 -17.07 -21.20
CA GLN A 617 -15.13 -17.34 -21.35
C GLN A 617 -14.83 -17.95 -22.71
N ASP A 618 -15.50 -19.05 -23.08
CA ASP A 618 -15.29 -19.76 -24.35
C ASP A 618 -15.59 -18.90 -25.59
N LEU A 619 -16.42 -17.86 -25.44
CA LEU A 619 -16.75 -16.90 -26.51
C LEU A 619 -15.70 -15.80 -26.68
N ASN A 620 -15.02 -15.39 -25.61
CA ASN A 620 -14.10 -14.24 -25.61
C ASN A 620 -12.62 -14.65 -25.51
N PHE A 621 -12.34 -15.86 -25.02
CA PHE A 621 -11.03 -16.50 -25.00
C PHE A 621 -11.17 -18.02 -24.86
N ASN A 622 -11.16 -18.74 -26.00
CA ASN A 622 -11.42 -20.19 -26.03
C ASN A 622 -10.17 -21.01 -25.69
N VAL A 623 -9.98 -21.29 -24.40
CA VAL A 623 -8.90 -22.17 -23.92
C VAL A 623 -9.03 -23.62 -24.42
N PRO A 624 -10.22 -24.27 -24.40
CA PRO A 624 -10.35 -25.70 -24.73
C PRO A 624 -9.87 -26.09 -26.14
N ASN A 625 -10.03 -25.21 -27.13
CA ASN A 625 -9.58 -25.47 -28.49
C ASN A 625 -8.07 -25.30 -28.68
N GLY A 626 -7.39 -24.62 -27.75
CA GLY A 626 -5.94 -24.43 -27.75
C GLY A 626 -5.37 -23.53 -28.86
N GLU A 627 -6.23 -22.84 -29.62
CA GLU A 627 -5.78 -21.97 -30.71
C GLU A 627 -5.53 -20.53 -30.27
N GLU A 628 -6.33 -20.00 -29.34
CA GLU A 628 -6.06 -18.68 -28.74
C GLU A 628 -4.91 -18.79 -27.74
N GLY A 629 -3.88 -17.98 -27.96
CA GLY A 629 -2.61 -18.14 -27.24
C GLY A 629 -1.73 -19.31 -27.73
N GLY A 630 -2.09 -19.95 -28.85
CA GLY A 630 -1.28 -20.98 -29.50
C GLY A 630 -0.15 -20.42 -30.38
N GLU A 631 0.57 -21.31 -31.07
CA GLU A 631 1.76 -20.95 -31.89
C GLU A 631 1.46 -19.88 -32.95
N ARG A 632 0.29 -19.94 -33.60
CA ARG A 632 -0.13 -18.97 -34.63
C ARG A 632 -0.56 -17.60 -34.06
N ASP A 633 -0.74 -17.51 -32.75
CA ASP A 633 -1.32 -16.34 -32.09
C ASP A 633 -0.32 -15.59 -31.18
N ARG A 634 0.82 -16.19 -30.84
CA ARG A 634 1.85 -15.58 -29.99
C ARG A 634 2.91 -14.79 -30.79
N PRO A 635 3.53 -13.74 -30.23
CA PRO A 635 3.33 -13.24 -28.86
C PRO A 635 2.00 -12.49 -28.68
N LEU A 636 1.24 -12.81 -27.63
CA LEU A 636 -0.13 -12.32 -27.41
C LEU A 636 -0.26 -11.59 -26.07
N ILE A 637 -0.98 -10.47 -26.08
CA ILE A 637 -1.38 -9.76 -24.86
C ILE A 637 -2.91 -9.79 -24.71
N VAL A 638 -3.40 -10.31 -23.57
CA VAL A 638 -4.85 -10.39 -23.31
C VAL A 638 -5.29 -9.13 -22.58
N GLN A 639 -6.19 -8.35 -23.17
CA GLN A 639 -6.68 -7.11 -22.58
C GLN A 639 -8.01 -7.29 -21.84
N PHE A 640 -8.04 -6.87 -20.58
CA PHE A 640 -9.25 -6.78 -19.78
C PHE A 640 -9.72 -5.33 -19.57
N CYS A 641 -11.02 -5.18 -19.31
CA CYS A 641 -11.60 -3.99 -18.72
C CYS A 641 -12.39 -4.33 -17.44
N GLY A 642 -12.32 -3.45 -16.44
CA GLY A 642 -12.99 -3.61 -15.16
C GLY A 642 -12.51 -2.59 -14.15
N ASN A 643 -13.15 -2.59 -12.97
CA ASN A 643 -12.91 -1.64 -11.89
C ASN A 643 -12.85 -2.31 -10.51
N ASP A 644 -12.77 -3.64 -10.48
CA ASP A 644 -12.66 -4.45 -9.27
C ASP A 644 -11.33 -5.24 -9.38
N PRO A 645 -10.33 -4.96 -8.51
CA PRO A 645 -9.03 -5.63 -8.57
C PRO A 645 -9.11 -7.15 -8.41
N GLN A 646 -10.01 -7.65 -7.56
CA GLN A 646 -10.12 -9.09 -7.33
C GLN A 646 -10.76 -9.79 -8.52
N LYS A 647 -11.85 -9.23 -9.09
CA LYS A 647 -12.48 -9.81 -10.29
C LYS A 647 -11.58 -9.76 -11.52
N LEU A 648 -10.78 -8.70 -11.62
CA LEU A 648 -9.74 -8.59 -12.63
C LEU A 648 -8.69 -9.69 -12.46
N LEU A 649 -8.21 -9.92 -11.24
CA LEU A 649 -7.26 -10.99 -10.94
C LEU A 649 -7.83 -12.38 -11.23
N ASP A 650 -9.05 -12.67 -10.75
CA ASP A 650 -9.74 -13.94 -10.99
C ASP A 650 -9.81 -14.26 -12.51
N SER A 651 -10.06 -13.24 -13.33
CA SER A 651 -10.12 -13.38 -14.79
C SER A 651 -8.74 -13.57 -15.42
N ALA A 652 -7.75 -12.82 -14.95
CA ALA A 652 -6.40 -12.88 -15.46
C ALA A 652 -5.71 -14.21 -15.16
N LEU A 653 -5.99 -14.82 -14.00
CA LEU A 653 -5.47 -16.13 -13.62
C LEU A 653 -5.91 -17.25 -14.58
N VAL A 654 -7.08 -17.13 -15.21
CA VAL A 654 -7.61 -18.11 -16.18
C VAL A 654 -6.81 -18.08 -17.48
N VAL A 655 -6.28 -16.92 -17.89
CA VAL A 655 -5.59 -16.76 -19.19
C VAL A 655 -4.06 -16.69 -19.06
N GLN A 656 -3.52 -16.64 -17.84
CA GLN A 656 -2.10 -16.34 -17.60
C GLN A 656 -1.14 -17.29 -18.34
N ASP A 657 -1.49 -18.58 -18.45
CA ASP A 657 -0.63 -19.59 -19.09
C ASP A 657 -0.82 -19.63 -20.63
N HIS A 658 -1.78 -18.86 -21.15
CA HIS A 658 -2.16 -18.79 -22.56
C HIS A 658 -1.80 -17.44 -23.20
N CYS A 659 -1.04 -16.58 -22.52
CA CYS A 659 -0.60 -15.30 -23.06
C CYS A 659 0.82 -14.95 -22.60
N ASP A 660 1.40 -13.92 -23.21
CA ASP A 660 2.73 -13.40 -22.86
C ASP A 660 2.65 -12.23 -21.88
N ALA A 661 1.51 -11.54 -21.83
CA ALA A 661 1.17 -10.56 -20.81
C ALA A 661 -0.35 -10.35 -20.70
N VAL A 662 -0.76 -9.74 -19.59
CA VAL A 662 -2.13 -9.23 -19.40
C VAL A 662 -2.11 -7.70 -19.46
N ASP A 663 -3.05 -7.10 -20.19
CA ASP A 663 -3.21 -5.66 -20.31
C ASP A 663 -4.49 -5.16 -19.63
N ILE A 664 -4.44 -3.94 -19.10
CA ILE A 664 -5.62 -3.25 -18.57
C ILE A 664 -5.99 -2.06 -19.46
N ASN A 665 -7.24 -2.03 -19.90
CA ASN A 665 -7.78 -0.94 -20.69
C ASN A 665 -8.15 0.28 -19.81
N PHE A 666 -7.39 1.37 -19.97
CA PHE A 666 -7.69 2.70 -19.45
C PHE A 666 -7.94 3.72 -20.57
N GLY A 667 -8.27 3.26 -21.79
CA GLY A 667 -8.31 4.08 -22.99
C GLY A 667 -9.64 4.10 -23.74
N CYS A 668 -10.54 3.14 -23.53
CA CYS A 668 -11.81 3.06 -24.23
C CYS A 668 -12.76 4.20 -23.79
N PRO A 669 -13.19 5.09 -24.70
CA PRO A 669 -14.06 6.21 -24.36
C PRO A 669 -15.54 5.94 -24.68
N GLN A 670 -15.92 4.72 -25.05
CA GLN A 670 -17.29 4.39 -25.47
C GLN A 670 -18.29 4.48 -24.31
N ASP A 671 -19.58 4.64 -24.63
CA ASP A 671 -20.63 4.78 -23.62
C ASP A 671 -20.82 3.51 -22.77
N ILE A 672 -20.48 2.33 -23.29
CA ILE A 672 -20.51 1.09 -22.51
C ILE A 672 -19.44 1.11 -21.40
N ALA A 673 -18.26 1.69 -21.67
CA ALA A 673 -17.20 1.89 -20.69
C ALA A 673 -17.59 2.95 -19.65
N LYS A 674 -18.29 4.01 -20.08
CA LYS A 674 -18.87 5.01 -19.17
C LYS A 674 -19.86 4.37 -18.20
N LYS A 675 -20.81 3.59 -18.73
CA LYS A 675 -21.86 2.91 -17.93
C LYS A 675 -21.27 1.89 -16.96
N GLY A 676 -20.26 1.15 -17.39
CA GLY A 676 -19.59 0.15 -16.55
C GLY A 676 -18.50 0.71 -15.62
N ASN A 677 -18.22 2.02 -15.70
CA ASN A 677 -17.13 2.69 -14.99
C ASN A 677 -15.77 1.99 -15.16
N TYR A 678 -15.34 1.82 -16.41
CA TYR A 678 -14.01 1.30 -16.79
C TYR A 678 -13.46 2.07 -18.00
N GLY A 679 -12.29 1.69 -18.53
CA GLY A 679 -11.70 2.36 -19.70
C GLY A 679 -11.18 3.76 -19.34
N SER A 680 -11.35 4.74 -20.24
CA SER A 680 -10.85 6.11 -19.98
C SER A 680 -11.59 6.85 -18.86
N PHE A 681 -12.66 6.27 -18.30
CA PHE A 681 -13.38 6.84 -17.17
C PHE A 681 -12.69 6.56 -15.82
N LEU A 682 -11.73 5.63 -15.79
CA LEU A 682 -10.88 5.39 -14.61
C LEU A 682 -9.73 6.38 -14.51
N GLN A 683 -9.44 7.16 -15.55
CA GLN A 683 -8.33 8.11 -15.56
C GLN A 683 -8.46 9.21 -14.50
N ASP A 684 -9.66 9.39 -13.94
CA ASP A 684 -9.94 10.34 -12.87
C ASP A 684 -9.70 9.75 -11.46
N ASP A 685 -9.52 8.43 -11.34
CA ASP A 685 -9.30 7.70 -10.06
C ASP A 685 -7.96 6.95 -10.09
N TRP A 686 -6.89 7.66 -9.73
CA TRP A 686 -5.52 7.16 -9.84
C TRP A 686 -5.22 6.04 -8.84
N ASP A 687 -5.84 6.08 -7.66
CA ASP A 687 -5.68 5.06 -6.63
C ASP A 687 -6.26 3.73 -7.08
N LEU A 688 -7.44 3.75 -7.72
CA LEU A 688 -8.02 2.55 -8.28
C LEU A 688 -7.18 2.00 -9.45
N VAL A 689 -6.70 2.86 -10.35
CA VAL A 689 -5.80 2.45 -11.45
C VAL A 689 -4.54 1.79 -10.90
N TYR A 690 -3.93 2.38 -9.86
CA TYR A 690 -2.77 1.81 -9.18
C TYR A 690 -3.09 0.43 -8.62
N LYS A 691 -4.20 0.28 -7.88
CA LYS A 691 -4.63 -1.00 -7.29
C LYS A 691 -4.87 -2.05 -8.36
N LEU A 692 -5.55 -1.73 -9.46
CA LEU A 692 -5.82 -2.68 -10.55
C LEU A 692 -4.52 -3.22 -11.16
N ILE A 693 -3.56 -2.34 -11.47
CA ILE A 693 -2.26 -2.76 -12.03
C ILE A 693 -1.46 -3.55 -10.99
N ASN A 694 -1.37 -3.05 -9.76
CA ASN A 694 -0.51 -3.62 -8.73
C ASN A 694 -1.00 -5.00 -8.27
N THR A 695 -2.31 -5.19 -8.12
CA THR A 695 -2.89 -6.51 -7.82
C THR A 695 -2.54 -7.53 -8.89
N LEU A 696 -2.63 -7.19 -10.18
CA LEU A 696 -2.22 -8.11 -11.24
C LEU A 696 -0.70 -8.34 -11.25
N HIS A 697 0.09 -7.27 -11.10
CA HIS A 697 1.54 -7.33 -11.19
C HIS A 697 2.13 -8.30 -10.16
N THR A 698 1.63 -8.21 -8.92
CA THR A 698 2.09 -8.98 -7.76
C THR A 698 1.66 -10.44 -7.79
N ASN A 699 0.51 -10.75 -8.40
CA ASN A 699 -0.11 -12.08 -8.34
C ASN A 699 0.01 -12.90 -9.64
N LEU A 700 0.25 -12.29 -10.81
CA LEU A 700 0.36 -13.03 -12.08
C LEU A 700 1.81 -13.45 -12.40
N LYS A 701 1.97 -14.65 -12.97
CA LYS A 701 3.25 -15.15 -13.51
C LYS A 701 3.71 -14.40 -14.77
N VAL A 702 2.77 -13.87 -15.54
CA VAL A 702 3.05 -13.10 -16.77
C VAL A 702 3.05 -11.57 -16.52
N PRO A 703 3.85 -10.79 -17.26
CA PRO A 703 3.87 -9.33 -17.22
C PRO A 703 2.50 -8.66 -17.31
N VAL A 704 2.40 -7.48 -16.71
CA VAL A 704 1.22 -6.62 -16.77
C VAL A 704 1.55 -5.39 -17.59
N THR A 705 0.67 -5.03 -18.50
CA THR A 705 0.78 -3.85 -19.36
C THR A 705 -0.47 -2.98 -19.23
N ALA A 706 -0.40 -1.72 -19.67
CA ALA A 706 -1.53 -0.82 -19.60
C ALA A 706 -1.66 0.04 -20.85
N LYS A 707 -2.89 0.18 -21.38
CA LYS A 707 -3.20 1.07 -22.50
C LYS A 707 -4.08 2.23 -22.05
N PHE A 708 -3.64 3.46 -22.29
CA PHE A 708 -4.32 4.67 -21.81
C PHE A 708 -4.40 5.80 -22.84
N ARG A 709 -5.18 6.84 -22.53
CA ARG A 709 -5.32 8.10 -23.31
C ARG A 709 -4.66 9.28 -22.59
N ILE A 710 -4.21 10.28 -23.32
CA ILE A 710 -3.61 11.48 -22.74
C ILE A 710 -4.65 12.40 -22.06
N PHE A 711 -4.18 13.25 -21.15
CA PHE A 711 -4.91 14.42 -20.68
C PHE A 711 -4.63 15.64 -21.59
N PRO A 712 -5.42 16.71 -21.49
CA PRO A 712 -5.08 17.99 -22.14
C PRO A 712 -3.74 18.57 -21.64
N ASP A 713 -3.38 18.31 -20.38
CA ASP A 713 -2.13 18.76 -19.77
C ASP A 713 -1.04 17.68 -19.86
N VAL A 714 0.11 18.04 -20.43
CA VAL A 714 1.25 17.14 -20.68
C VAL A 714 1.83 16.61 -19.36
N ASN A 715 1.97 17.45 -18.35
CA ASN A 715 2.56 17.05 -17.07
C ASN A 715 1.68 16.02 -16.37
N LYS A 716 0.36 16.22 -16.39
CA LYS A 716 -0.62 15.26 -15.86
C LYS A 716 -0.57 13.94 -16.61
N THR A 717 -0.45 13.96 -17.95
CA THR A 717 -0.23 12.76 -18.76
C THR A 717 1.02 11.99 -18.34
N VAL A 718 2.15 12.69 -18.17
CA VAL A 718 3.42 12.09 -17.75
C VAL A 718 3.35 11.51 -16.35
N GLU A 719 2.80 12.25 -15.38
CA GLU A 719 2.67 11.75 -14.00
C GLU A 719 1.71 10.58 -13.88
N TYR A 720 0.64 10.57 -14.68
CA TYR A 720 -0.26 9.41 -14.77
C TYR A 720 0.46 8.18 -15.31
N ALA A 721 1.30 8.34 -16.33
CA ALA A 721 2.08 7.25 -16.89
C ALA A 721 3.15 6.73 -15.89
N LYS A 722 3.84 7.62 -15.16
CA LYS A 722 4.77 7.24 -14.09
C LYS A 722 4.07 6.51 -12.95
N MET A 723 2.83 6.88 -12.63
CA MET A 723 2.04 6.16 -11.64
C MET A 723 1.76 4.72 -12.09
N MET A 724 1.43 4.49 -13.37
CA MET A 724 1.25 3.13 -13.91
C MET A 724 2.55 2.31 -13.86
N GLU A 725 3.69 2.92 -14.18
CA GLU A 725 5.01 2.29 -14.04
C GLU A 725 5.27 1.89 -12.58
N ARG A 726 5.07 2.80 -11.63
CA ARG A 726 5.22 2.51 -10.18
C ARG A 726 4.25 1.42 -9.70
N ALA A 727 3.04 1.37 -10.25
CA ALA A 727 2.06 0.34 -9.92
C ALA A 727 2.49 -1.07 -10.38
N GLY A 728 3.42 -1.16 -11.33
CA GLY A 728 3.98 -2.42 -11.83
C GLY A 728 3.68 -2.73 -13.30
N ALA A 729 3.17 -1.75 -14.07
CA ALA A 729 3.09 -1.92 -15.52
C ALA A 729 4.51 -2.02 -16.10
N GLN A 730 4.75 -3.05 -16.90
CA GLN A 730 6.06 -3.32 -17.51
C GLN A 730 6.18 -2.82 -18.95
N LEU A 731 5.06 -2.41 -19.53
CA LEU A 731 4.96 -1.73 -20.83
C LEU A 731 3.67 -0.91 -20.82
N VAL A 732 3.71 0.28 -21.41
CA VAL A 732 2.49 1.09 -21.58
C VAL A 732 2.24 1.43 -23.05
N THR A 733 0.98 1.50 -23.43
CA THR A 733 0.57 2.05 -24.73
C THR A 733 -0.12 3.39 -24.52
N CYS A 734 0.45 4.45 -25.07
CA CYS A 734 -0.09 5.80 -24.98
C CYS A 734 -0.85 6.16 -26.26
N HIS A 735 -2.17 6.35 -26.16
CA HIS A 735 -2.97 6.92 -27.23
C HIS A 735 -2.95 8.45 -27.11
N GLY A 736 -2.35 9.12 -28.10
CA GLY A 736 -2.23 10.59 -28.17
C GLY A 736 -3.55 11.36 -28.33
N ARG A 737 -4.69 10.80 -27.96
CA ARG A 737 -5.98 11.50 -27.95
C ARG A 737 -6.56 11.53 -26.55
N THR A 738 -7.25 12.60 -26.19
CA THR A 738 -8.02 12.67 -24.94
C THR A 738 -9.27 11.80 -25.02
N ARG A 739 -9.92 11.56 -23.87
CA ARG A 739 -11.19 10.83 -23.79
C ARG A 739 -12.29 11.46 -24.66
N GLU A 740 -12.33 12.78 -24.73
CA GLU A 740 -13.36 13.57 -25.43
C GLU A 740 -13.19 13.52 -26.96
N GLN A 741 -11.96 13.22 -27.43
CA GLN A 741 -11.64 13.02 -28.85
C GLN A 741 -12.13 11.65 -29.34
N ARG A 742 -13.44 11.55 -29.54
CA ARG A 742 -14.16 10.36 -30.04
C ARG A 742 -15.24 10.73 -31.07
N GLY A 743 -15.64 9.78 -31.92
CA GLY A 743 -16.70 9.98 -32.91
C GLY A 743 -16.38 11.09 -33.91
N THR A 744 -17.30 12.04 -34.09
CA THR A 744 -17.08 13.22 -34.97
C THR A 744 -15.97 14.15 -34.47
N ASN A 745 -15.59 14.07 -33.19
CA ASN A 745 -14.59 14.91 -32.55
C ASN A 745 -13.21 14.23 -32.46
N THR A 746 -12.97 13.15 -33.22
CA THR A 746 -11.76 12.32 -33.11
C THR A 746 -10.46 13.11 -33.28
N GLY A 747 -10.38 14.05 -34.23
CA GLY A 747 -9.20 14.89 -34.46
C GLY A 747 -7.88 14.12 -34.67
N LEU A 748 -6.77 14.84 -34.64
CA LEU A 748 -5.42 14.26 -34.72
C LEU A 748 -4.93 13.81 -33.34
N ALA A 749 -4.13 12.75 -33.31
CA ALA A 749 -3.38 12.36 -32.12
C ALA A 749 -2.16 13.28 -31.93
N ASP A 750 -1.91 13.68 -30.70
CA ASP A 750 -0.78 14.48 -30.27
C ASP A 750 0.43 13.58 -29.97
N TRP A 751 1.33 13.47 -30.95
CA TRP A 751 2.58 12.72 -30.82
C TRP A 751 3.59 13.39 -29.88
N THR A 752 3.48 14.69 -29.63
CA THR A 752 4.41 15.39 -28.73
C THR A 752 4.24 14.94 -27.29
N GLN A 753 2.99 14.69 -26.86
CA GLN A 753 2.73 14.11 -25.53
C GLN A 753 3.18 12.67 -25.41
N ILE A 754 3.06 11.88 -26.48
CA ILE A 754 3.61 10.51 -26.50
C ILE A 754 5.14 10.57 -26.34
N ALA A 755 5.81 11.51 -27.01
CA ALA A 755 7.25 11.73 -26.85
C ALA A 755 7.63 12.08 -25.40
N ALA A 756 6.85 12.96 -24.76
CA ALA A 756 7.06 13.35 -23.36
C ALA A 756 6.90 12.14 -22.41
N VAL A 757 5.89 11.29 -22.63
CA VAL A 757 5.72 10.04 -21.86
C VAL A 757 6.91 9.11 -22.07
N LYS A 758 7.34 8.92 -23.32
CA LYS A 758 8.47 8.06 -23.65
C LYS A 758 9.78 8.51 -23.00
N GLN A 759 10.04 9.82 -22.95
CA GLN A 759 11.22 10.37 -22.30
C GLN A 759 11.19 10.21 -20.77
N ALA A 760 10.00 10.18 -20.18
CA ALA A 760 9.84 10.15 -18.73
C ALA A 760 9.88 8.74 -18.11
N LEU A 761 9.55 7.70 -18.87
CA LEU A 761 9.44 6.31 -18.39
C LEU A 761 10.72 5.50 -18.64
N LYS A 762 10.95 4.49 -17.79
CA LYS A 762 12.05 3.51 -17.91
C LYS A 762 11.60 2.17 -18.47
N ILE A 763 10.31 2.03 -18.76
CA ILE A 763 9.69 0.89 -19.43
C ILE A 763 9.40 1.19 -20.91
N PRO A 764 9.21 0.16 -21.75
CA PRO A 764 8.78 0.34 -23.13
C PRO A 764 7.44 1.07 -23.26
N VAL A 765 7.33 1.92 -24.29
CA VAL A 765 6.15 2.72 -24.63
C VAL A 765 5.77 2.47 -26.08
N PHE A 766 4.52 2.08 -26.32
CA PHE A 766 3.95 2.06 -27.67
C PHE A 766 3.14 3.32 -27.96
N ALA A 767 3.36 3.90 -29.13
CA ALA A 767 2.59 5.02 -29.65
C ALA A 767 1.31 4.51 -30.33
N ASN A 768 0.17 5.12 -30.02
CA ASN A 768 -1.10 4.80 -30.67
C ASN A 768 -1.82 6.08 -31.14
N GLY A 769 -2.39 6.03 -32.34
CA GLY A 769 -3.14 7.12 -32.96
C GLY A 769 -2.43 7.69 -34.20
N ASN A 770 -3.20 7.90 -35.28
CA ASN A 770 -2.74 8.39 -36.57
C ASN A 770 -1.75 7.47 -37.33
N ILE A 771 -1.88 6.14 -37.19
CA ILE A 771 -1.07 5.16 -37.96
C ILE A 771 -1.96 4.53 -39.04
N LEU A 772 -2.10 5.21 -40.18
CA LEU A 772 -2.99 4.82 -41.28
C LEU A 772 -2.24 4.22 -42.47
N TYR A 773 -0.98 4.64 -42.67
CA TYR A 773 -0.13 4.24 -43.79
C TYR A 773 1.20 3.65 -43.30
N PRO A 774 1.91 2.87 -44.13
CA PRO A 774 3.26 2.41 -43.81
C PRO A 774 4.21 3.55 -43.44
N GLU A 775 4.10 4.71 -44.10
CA GLU A 775 4.95 5.87 -43.87
C GLU A 775 4.71 6.50 -42.48
N ASP A 776 3.48 6.43 -41.97
CA ASP A 776 3.13 6.94 -40.63
C ASP A 776 3.88 6.19 -39.53
N VAL A 777 4.21 4.91 -39.76
CA VAL A 777 4.96 4.09 -38.81
C VAL A 777 6.33 4.71 -38.54
N LYS A 778 7.08 4.99 -39.60
CA LYS A 778 8.41 5.61 -39.51
C LYS A 778 8.30 7.02 -38.92
N ALA A 779 7.38 7.83 -39.43
CA ALA A 779 7.19 9.21 -38.97
C ALA A 779 6.82 9.28 -37.47
N CYS A 780 5.97 8.37 -36.99
CA CYS A 780 5.58 8.31 -35.59
C CYS A 780 6.74 7.88 -34.68
N LEU A 781 7.51 6.86 -35.07
CA LEU A 781 8.67 6.41 -34.30
C LEU A 781 9.74 7.51 -34.20
N GLU A 782 10.02 8.21 -35.30
CA GLU A 782 10.96 9.34 -35.33
C GLU A 782 10.49 10.51 -34.46
N ALA A 783 9.20 10.85 -34.51
CA ALA A 783 8.65 11.98 -33.74
C ALA A 783 8.51 11.68 -32.24
N THR A 784 8.22 10.44 -31.87
CA THR A 784 7.91 10.06 -30.48
C THR A 784 9.07 9.40 -29.75
N GLY A 785 10.01 8.78 -30.46
CA GLY A 785 11.01 7.88 -29.88
C GLY A 785 10.40 6.62 -29.25
N ALA A 786 9.12 6.32 -29.49
CA ALA A 786 8.44 5.16 -28.92
C ALA A 786 9.09 3.84 -29.37
N ASP A 787 8.91 2.79 -28.58
CA ASP A 787 9.51 1.48 -28.88
C ASP A 787 8.73 0.74 -29.95
N GLY A 788 7.51 1.14 -30.26
CA GLY A 788 6.67 0.52 -31.29
C GLY A 788 5.44 1.37 -31.57
N VAL A 789 4.77 1.09 -32.68
CA VAL A 789 3.51 1.73 -33.06
C VAL A 789 2.38 0.71 -33.02
N MET A 790 1.23 1.18 -32.54
CA MET A 790 0.01 0.41 -32.51
C MET A 790 -1.00 0.99 -33.49
N SER A 791 -1.51 0.17 -34.41
CA SER A 791 -2.61 0.52 -35.30
C SER A 791 -3.89 -0.21 -34.91
N ALA A 792 -5.02 0.50 -34.98
CA ALA A 792 -6.34 0.02 -34.60
C ALA A 792 -7.25 0.00 -35.82
N GLU A 793 -8.20 0.93 -35.90
CA GLU A 793 -9.20 1.02 -36.98
C GLU A 793 -8.59 0.96 -38.39
N ALA A 794 -7.44 1.60 -38.62
CA ALA A 794 -6.79 1.58 -39.94
C ALA A 794 -6.33 0.18 -40.38
N ASN A 795 -5.91 -0.67 -39.44
CA ASN A 795 -5.55 -2.05 -39.74
C ASN A 795 -6.76 -2.85 -40.24
N LEU A 796 -7.99 -2.52 -39.81
CA LEU A 796 -9.23 -3.16 -40.31
C LEU A 796 -9.53 -2.83 -41.78
N TYR A 797 -9.03 -1.70 -42.28
CA TYR A 797 -9.13 -1.32 -43.69
C TYR A 797 -7.97 -1.86 -44.53
N ASN A 798 -6.82 -2.06 -43.89
CA ASN A 798 -5.64 -2.63 -44.53
C ASN A 798 -4.86 -3.50 -43.53
N PRO A 799 -5.12 -4.82 -43.45
CA PRO A 799 -4.38 -5.72 -42.57
C PRO A 799 -2.91 -5.82 -42.97
N ALA A 800 -2.57 -5.45 -44.22
CA ALA A 800 -1.21 -5.42 -44.75
C ALA A 800 -0.42 -4.13 -44.46
N LEU A 801 -0.92 -3.30 -43.54
CA LEU A 801 -0.31 -2.01 -43.16
C LEU A 801 1.18 -2.10 -42.80
N PHE A 802 1.61 -3.17 -42.12
CA PHE A 802 2.97 -3.29 -41.58
C PHE A 802 3.98 -3.93 -42.54
N ALA A 803 3.52 -4.65 -43.56
CA ALA A 803 4.39 -5.35 -44.51
C ALA A 803 5.17 -4.41 -45.47
N GLY A 804 4.87 -3.10 -45.46
CA GLY A 804 5.51 -2.10 -46.32
C GLY A 804 5.36 -2.36 -47.83
N LEU A 805 6.06 -1.55 -48.63
CA LEU A 805 6.40 -1.85 -50.03
C LEU A 805 7.88 -2.29 -50.02
N PRO A 806 8.26 -3.50 -50.47
CA PRO A 806 9.61 -4.02 -50.28
C PRO A 806 10.69 -3.30 -51.11
N PRO A 807 11.98 -3.44 -50.71
CA PRO A 807 13.07 -2.61 -51.19
C PRO A 807 13.74 -3.06 -52.51
N ASP A 808 13.36 -4.19 -53.12
CA ASP A 808 14.03 -4.65 -54.33
C ASP A 808 13.11 -5.41 -55.30
N SER A 809 13.28 -5.07 -56.58
CA SER A 809 12.45 -5.44 -57.72
C SER A 809 12.66 -6.89 -58.13
N SER A 810 11.67 -7.76 -57.91
CA SER A 810 11.40 -8.92 -58.81
C SER A 810 10.11 -9.71 -58.53
N LEU A 811 9.30 -9.39 -57.51
CA LEU A 811 7.96 -10.00 -57.32
C LEU A 811 6.92 -9.00 -56.78
N GLN A 812 5.86 -8.73 -57.55
CA GLN A 812 4.48 -8.45 -57.09
C GLN A 812 4.26 -7.45 -55.93
N THR A 813 4.76 -6.23 -56.04
CA THR A 813 4.69 -5.25 -54.93
C THR A 813 4.13 -3.90 -55.32
N GLY A 814 2.81 -3.82 -55.14
CA GLY A 814 2.03 -2.59 -55.02
C GLY A 814 1.01 -2.78 -53.88
N PRO A 815 0.08 -1.84 -53.70
CA PRO A 815 -1.04 -2.02 -52.76
C PRO A 815 -1.71 -3.38 -52.97
N ARG A 816 -2.10 -4.06 -51.88
CA ARG A 816 -2.66 -5.42 -51.97
C ARG A 816 -4.10 -5.37 -52.43
N ASP A 817 -4.52 -6.38 -53.18
CA ASP A 817 -5.93 -6.56 -53.51
C ASP A 817 -6.73 -6.89 -52.25
N HIS A 818 -7.77 -6.11 -51.96
CA HIS A 818 -8.55 -6.29 -50.73
C HIS A 818 -9.47 -7.52 -50.78
N THR A 819 -9.83 -8.03 -51.97
CA THR A 819 -10.59 -9.29 -52.10
C THR A 819 -9.72 -10.50 -51.85
N ASP A 820 -8.44 -10.47 -52.20
CA ASP A 820 -7.48 -11.52 -51.83
C ASP A 820 -7.32 -11.61 -50.32
N LEU A 821 -7.14 -10.46 -49.65
CA LEU A 821 -7.10 -10.37 -48.20
C LEU A 821 -8.39 -10.87 -47.54
N ALA A 822 -9.55 -10.54 -48.12
CA ALA A 822 -10.84 -10.97 -47.61
C ALA A 822 -11.06 -12.48 -47.77
N ILE A 823 -10.68 -13.06 -48.91
CA ILE A 823 -10.74 -14.52 -49.11
C ILE A 823 -9.79 -15.21 -48.13
N GLU A 824 -8.57 -14.71 -47.98
CA GLU A 824 -7.60 -15.24 -47.03
C GLU A 824 -8.13 -15.22 -45.59
N TYR A 825 -8.74 -14.11 -45.17
CA TYR A 825 -9.41 -14.00 -43.87
C TYR A 825 -10.52 -15.04 -43.71
N LEU A 826 -11.39 -15.20 -44.70
CA LEU A 826 -12.50 -16.16 -44.65
C LEU A 826 -12.01 -17.61 -44.62
N GLU A 827 -10.95 -17.94 -45.34
CA GLU A 827 -10.34 -19.28 -45.28
C GLU A 827 -9.69 -19.54 -43.92
N ILE A 828 -9.06 -18.54 -43.28
CA ILE A 828 -8.61 -18.65 -41.88
C ILE A 828 -9.82 -18.93 -40.96
N VAL A 829 -10.92 -18.18 -41.13
CA VAL A 829 -12.15 -18.39 -40.37
C VAL A 829 -12.73 -19.80 -40.59
N LYS A 830 -12.55 -20.42 -41.76
CA LYS A 830 -12.96 -21.82 -41.98
C LYS A 830 -12.03 -22.83 -41.32
N ASP A 831 -10.73 -22.57 -41.37
CA ASP A 831 -9.67 -23.46 -40.87
C ASP A 831 -9.63 -23.59 -39.34
N LEU A 832 -10.02 -22.55 -38.60
CA LEU A 832 -9.97 -22.57 -37.13
C LEU A 832 -10.86 -23.67 -36.51
N LYS A 833 -10.63 -24.03 -35.26
CA LYS A 833 -11.58 -24.76 -34.40
C LYS A 833 -12.37 -23.80 -33.52
N THR A 834 -11.77 -22.69 -33.13
CA THR A 834 -12.38 -21.59 -32.37
C THR A 834 -13.38 -20.84 -33.23
N ASP A 835 -14.60 -20.70 -32.70
CA ASP A 835 -15.69 -20.06 -33.40
C ASP A 835 -15.45 -18.56 -33.57
N THR A 836 -15.63 -18.07 -34.79
CA THR A 836 -15.60 -16.64 -35.08
C THR A 836 -17.02 -16.11 -35.13
N ALA A 837 -17.28 -15.01 -34.41
CA ALA A 837 -18.61 -14.40 -34.42
C ALA A 837 -18.98 -13.89 -35.82
N PRO A 838 -20.17 -14.22 -36.37
CA PRO A 838 -20.58 -13.73 -37.68
C PRO A 838 -20.65 -12.20 -37.79
N SER A 839 -20.86 -11.50 -36.67
CA SER A 839 -20.82 -10.04 -36.59
C SER A 839 -19.41 -9.48 -36.84
N ALA A 840 -18.37 -10.13 -36.31
CA ALA A 840 -16.98 -9.76 -36.56
C ALA A 840 -16.63 -9.93 -38.04
N VAL A 841 -16.93 -11.11 -38.62
CA VAL A 841 -16.71 -11.40 -40.05
C VAL A 841 -17.38 -10.35 -40.94
N LYS A 842 -18.66 -10.07 -40.70
CA LYS A 842 -19.41 -9.06 -41.45
C LYS A 842 -18.79 -7.67 -41.32
N GLY A 843 -18.43 -7.26 -40.10
CA GLY A 843 -17.80 -5.96 -39.83
C GLY A 843 -16.47 -5.79 -40.56
N HIS A 844 -15.64 -6.84 -40.57
CA HIS A 844 -14.36 -6.85 -41.28
C HIS A 844 -14.53 -6.74 -42.78
N LEU A 845 -15.45 -7.51 -43.38
CA LEU A 845 -15.71 -7.44 -44.82
C LEU A 845 -16.18 -6.04 -45.24
N PHE A 846 -17.04 -5.39 -44.46
CA PHE A 846 -17.47 -4.03 -44.77
C PHE A 846 -16.36 -2.99 -44.70
N LYS A 847 -15.37 -3.17 -43.82
CA LYS A 847 -14.22 -2.25 -43.71
C LYS A 847 -13.19 -2.54 -44.80
N LEU A 848 -12.75 -3.79 -44.91
CA LEU A 848 -11.72 -4.22 -45.85
C LEU A 848 -12.13 -3.99 -47.31
N LEU A 849 -13.38 -4.34 -47.67
CA LEU A 849 -13.88 -4.21 -49.03
C LEU A 849 -14.54 -2.85 -49.32
N ARG A 850 -14.51 -1.90 -48.36
CA ARG A 850 -15.19 -0.60 -48.45
C ARG A 850 -14.97 0.11 -49.80
N PRO A 851 -13.74 0.20 -50.36
CA PRO A 851 -13.51 0.92 -51.60
C PRO A 851 -14.34 0.38 -52.77
N ALA A 852 -14.49 -0.94 -52.89
CA ALA A 852 -15.26 -1.57 -53.95
C ALA A 852 -16.76 -1.65 -53.62
N LEU A 853 -17.14 -1.94 -52.38
CA LEU A 853 -18.55 -1.99 -51.94
C LEU A 853 -19.26 -0.63 -51.99
N SER A 854 -18.51 0.47 -52.01
CA SER A 854 -19.07 1.81 -52.22
C SER A 854 -19.55 2.02 -53.67
N ARG A 855 -19.10 1.18 -54.61
CA ARG A 855 -19.50 1.16 -56.03
C ARG A 855 -20.50 0.03 -56.28
N GLU A 856 -20.18 -1.16 -55.79
CA GLU A 856 -20.96 -2.40 -55.95
C GLU A 856 -22.00 -2.54 -54.84
N ILE A 857 -23.00 -1.65 -54.84
CA ILE A 857 -24.04 -1.57 -53.80
C ILE A 857 -24.88 -2.85 -53.68
N ASP A 858 -25.07 -3.59 -54.78
CA ASP A 858 -25.80 -4.86 -54.78
C ASP A 858 -25.04 -5.95 -53.99
N LEU A 859 -23.71 -6.01 -54.14
CA LEU A 859 -22.86 -6.95 -53.40
C LEU A 859 -22.75 -6.55 -51.91
N ARG A 860 -22.74 -5.25 -51.64
CA ARG A 860 -22.81 -4.70 -50.27
C ARG A 860 -24.10 -5.15 -49.57
N ASP A 861 -25.24 -5.08 -50.26
CA ASP A 861 -26.52 -5.56 -49.76
C ASP A 861 -26.55 -7.07 -49.56
N LYS A 862 -25.95 -7.85 -50.47
CA LYS A 862 -25.81 -9.30 -50.32
C LYS A 862 -25.04 -9.64 -49.03
N ILE A 863 -23.88 -9.02 -48.79
CA ILE A 863 -23.10 -9.18 -47.54
C ILE A 863 -23.94 -8.83 -46.32
N GLY A 864 -24.69 -7.73 -46.37
CA GLY A 864 -25.57 -7.30 -45.29
C GLY A 864 -26.65 -8.32 -44.93
N LYS A 865 -27.23 -8.99 -45.95
CA LYS A 865 -28.33 -9.96 -45.81
C LYS A 865 -27.88 -11.33 -45.31
N VAL A 866 -26.60 -11.69 -45.39
CA VAL A 866 -26.10 -12.96 -44.85
C VAL A 866 -26.37 -13.02 -43.34
N ASN A 867 -27.17 -14.00 -42.92
CA ASN A 867 -27.57 -14.19 -41.51
C ASN A 867 -27.46 -15.67 -41.10
N PRO A 868 -26.27 -16.11 -40.64
CA PRO A 868 -26.05 -17.50 -40.26
C PRO A 868 -26.95 -17.98 -39.11
N LYS A 869 -27.43 -17.05 -38.26
CA LYS A 869 -28.27 -17.35 -37.08
C LYS A 869 -29.79 -17.20 -37.34
N GLY A 870 -30.22 -17.05 -38.59
CA GLY A 870 -31.63 -16.87 -38.96
C GLY A 870 -32.57 -18.00 -38.53
N SER A 871 -33.85 -17.69 -38.32
CA SER A 871 -34.88 -18.62 -37.84
C SER A 871 -35.12 -19.83 -38.77
N GLY A 872 -34.85 -19.70 -40.06
CA GLY A 872 -35.03 -20.76 -41.07
C GLY A 872 -33.82 -21.68 -41.33
N LYS A 873 -32.66 -21.45 -40.68
CA LYS A 873 -31.45 -22.29 -40.90
C LYS A 873 -31.41 -23.47 -39.92
N SER A 874 -30.99 -24.65 -40.39
CA SER A 874 -30.92 -25.88 -39.59
C SER A 874 -29.92 -25.74 -38.42
N LYS A 875 -30.10 -26.53 -37.35
CA LYS A 875 -29.14 -26.54 -36.23
C LYS A 875 -27.74 -27.00 -36.65
N GLU A 876 -27.68 -27.84 -37.68
CA GLU A 876 -26.43 -28.36 -38.27
C GLU A 876 -25.72 -27.27 -39.08
N TYR A 877 -26.42 -26.56 -39.96
CA TYR A 877 -25.88 -25.40 -40.70
C TYR A 877 -25.42 -24.27 -39.77
N LYS A 878 -26.12 -24.07 -38.64
CA LYS A 878 -25.74 -23.10 -37.61
C LYS A 878 -24.47 -23.50 -36.84
N ARG A 879 -24.13 -24.79 -36.84
CA ARG A 879 -22.93 -25.37 -36.21
C ARG A 879 -21.81 -25.65 -37.22
N SER A 880 -22.13 -25.78 -38.50
CA SER A 880 -21.17 -25.90 -39.59
C SER A 880 -20.59 -24.52 -39.92
N ARG A 881 -19.42 -24.50 -40.56
CA ARG A 881 -18.78 -23.28 -41.08
C ARG A 881 -19.14 -23.01 -42.54
N GLU A 882 -20.12 -23.74 -43.07
CA GLU A 882 -20.57 -23.63 -44.46
C GLU A 882 -21.17 -22.26 -44.78
N TRP A 883 -21.66 -21.53 -43.77
CA TRP A 883 -22.12 -20.15 -43.96
C TRP A 883 -21.01 -19.19 -44.38
N VAL A 884 -19.74 -19.54 -44.16
CA VAL A 884 -18.59 -18.75 -44.63
C VAL A 884 -18.47 -18.84 -46.16
N ASP A 885 -18.89 -19.94 -46.77
CA ASP A 885 -18.87 -20.11 -48.22
C ASP A 885 -19.83 -19.14 -48.94
N GLU A 886 -20.93 -18.72 -48.29
CA GLU A 886 -21.80 -17.67 -48.82
C GLU A 886 -21.03 -16.34 -48.96
N TYR A 887 -20.20 -15.99 -47.97
CA TYR A 887 -19.35 -14.79 -48.07
C TYR A 887 -18.24 -14.97 -49.12
N ILE A 888 -17.58 -16.13 -49.18
CA ILE A 888 -16.54 -16.40 -50.19
C ILE A 888 -17.10 -16.27 -51.61
N GLY A 889 -18.32 -16.77 -51.86
CA GLY A 889 -18.98 -16.61 -53.15
C GLY A 889 -19.18 -15.16 -53.55
N ILE A 890 -19.65 -14.31 -52.61
CA ILE A 890 -19.85 -12.87 -52.86
C ILE A 890 -18.51 -12.16 -53.10
N VAL A 891 -17.46 -12.49 -52.34
CA VAL A 891 -16.13 -11.88 -52.51
C VAL A 891 -15.49 -12.30 -53.82
N LYS A 892 -15.67 -13.55 -54.28
CA LYS A 892 -15.23 -14.00 -55.61
C LYS A 892 -15.94 -13.26 -56.74
N GLU A 893 -17.26 -13.06 -56.63
CA GLU A 893 -18.01 -12.25 -57.58
C GLU A 893 -17.47 -10.81 -57.61
N LEU A 894 -17.19 -10.22 -56.45
CA LEU A 894 -16.58 -8.88 -56.35
C LEU A 894 -15.19 -8.84 -57.01
N LYS A 895 -14.37 -9.86 -56.79
CA LYS A 895 -13.04 -9.99 -57.40
C LYS A 895 -13.11 -10.03 -58.93
N GLU A 896 -14.02 -10.81 -59.51
CA GLU A 896 -14.23 -10.83 -60.96
C GLU A 896 -14.63 -9.47 -61.52
N ARG A 897 -15.50 -8.72 -60.81
CA ARG A 897 -15.86 -7.34 -61.21
C ARG A 897 -14.66 -6.41 -61.15
N MET A 898 -13.83 -6.52 -60.11
CA MET A 898 -12.60 -5.73 -59.98
C MET A 898 -11.55 -6.06 -61.05
N GLU A 899 -11.36 -7.32 -61.42
CA GLU A 899 -10.44 -7.72 -62.51
C GLU A 899 -10.89 -7.17 -63.87
N ARG A 900 -12.20 -7.08 -64.12
CA ARG A 900 -12.72 -6.40 -65.31
C ARG A 900 -12.35 -4.91 -65.32
N ASP A 901 -12.54 -4.23 -64.19
CA ASP A 901 -12.19 -2.80 -64.06
C ASP A 901 -10.68 -2.57 -64.21
N LYS A 902 -9.84 -3.45 -63.65
CA LYS A 902 -8.38 -3.42 -63.84
C LYS A 902 -8.00 -3.57 -65.32
N ALA A 903 -8.58 -4.54 -66.02
CA ALA A 903 -8.31 -4.80 -67.43
C ALA A 903 -8.79 -3.66 -68.35
N ALA A 904 -9.78 -2.88 -67.93
CA ALA A 904 -10.28 -1.71 -68.66
C ALA A 904 -9.42 -0.44 -68.50
N THR A 905 -8.43 -0.45 -67.59
CA THR A 905 -7.54 0.71 -67.33
C THR A 905 -6.41 0.75 -68.37
N THR A 906 -6.28 1.84 -69.13
CA THR A 906 -5.26 1.97 -70.20
C THR A 906 -3.88 2.35 -69.67
N SER A 907 -2.81 2.03 -70.41
CA SER A 907 -1.40 2.17 -69.96
C SER A 907 -0.95 3.61 -69.65
N ASP A 908 -1.65 4.63 -70.13
CA ASP A 908 -1.38 6.05 -69.85
C ASP A 908 -2.04 6.56 -68.54
N GLU A 909 -2.89 5.75 -67.92
CA GLU A 909 -3.54 6.01 -66.62
C GLU A 909 -2.97 5.13 -65.50
N GLN A 910 -1.67 4.80 -65.54
CA GLN A 910 -1.07 4.10 -64.41
C GLN A 910 -1.30 4.89 -63.11
N PRO A 911 -1.92 4.27 -62.09
CA PRO A 911 -2.28 4.97 -60.88
C PRO A 911 -1.02 5.52 -60.21
N LYS A 912 -0.96 6.85 -60.09
CA LYS A 912 0.02 7.51 -59.21
C LYS A 912 -0.10 6.85 -57.83
N GLN A 913 1.01 6.61 -57.15
CA GLN A 913 1.06 6.10 -55.76
C GLN A 913 0.54 7.13 -54.74
N THR A 914 -0.37 8.02 -55.15
CA THR A 914 -0.96 9.10 -54.36
C THR A 914 -2.44 8.79 -54.18
N LEU A 915 -2.92 8.87 -52.94
CA LEU A 915 -4.30 8.55 -52.58
C LEU A 915 -5.31 9.51 -53.23
N PRO A 916 -6.56 9.06 -53.46
CA PRO A 916 -7.06 7.70 -53.22
C PRO A 916 -6.48 6.68 -54.22
N LEU A 917 -6.18 5.48 -53.73
CA LEU A 917 -5.73 4.39 -54.59
C LEU A 917 -6.93 3.84 -55.38
N PRO A 918 -6.70 3.18 -56.53
CA PRO A 918 -7.76 2.47 -57.22
C PRO A 918 -8.57 1.56 -56.31
N HIS A 919 -9.87 1.46 -56.59
CA HIS A 919 -10.84 0.82 -55.70
C HIS A 919 -10.62 -0.69 -55.48
N TRP A 920 -9.75 -1.34 -56.26
CA TRP A 920 -9.35 -2.74 -56.08
C TRP A 920 -8.26 -2.94 -55.02
N PHE A 921 -7.66 -1.87 -54.51
CA PHE A 921 -6.60 -1.96 -53.51
C PHE A 921 -7.09 -1.67 -52.09
N ALA A 922 -6.55 -2.42 -51.13
CA ALA A 922 -6.69 -2.15 -49.70
C ALA A 922 -6.08 -0.78 -49.40
N GLN A 923 -6.87 0.08 -48.75
CA GLN A 923 -6.48 1.45 -48.46
C GLN A 923 -7.19 1.94 -47.20
N PRO A 924 -6.55 2.79 -46.38
CA PRO A 924 -7.14 3.22 -45.13
C PRO A 924 -8.30 4.18 -45.36
N TYR A 925 -9.18 4.24 -44.36
CA TYR A 925 -10.28 5.19 -44.36
C TYR A 925 -9.83 6.54 -43.80
N VAL A 926 -9.78 7.55 -44.67
CA VAL A 926 -9.60 8.95 -44.26
C VAL A 926 -10.96 9.55 -43.96
N ARG A 927 -11.20 9.89 -42.69
CA ARG A 927 -12.45 10.52 -42.27
C ARG A 927 -12.55 11.94 -42.88
N PRO A 928 -13.69 12.31 -43.51
CA PRO A 928 -13.90 13.67 -43.98
C PRO A 928 -13.82 14.68 -42.82
N PRO A 929 -13.35 15.92 -43.05
CA PRO A 929 -13.36 16.95 -42.03
C PRO A 929 -14.79 17.22 -41.54
N PRO A 930 -14.99 17.52 -40.24
CA PRO A 930 -16.30 17.80 -39.70
C PRO A 930 -16.93 19.00 -40.41
N VAL A 931 -18.13 18.82 -40.97
CA VAL A 931 -18.89 19.89 -41.61
C VAL A 931 -19.27 20.92 -40.53
N PRO A 932 -19.00 22.22 -40.71
CA PRO A 932 -19.35 23.24 -39.72
C PRO A 932 -20.85 23.19 -39.39
N PRO A 933 -21.23 23.44 -38.12
CA PRO A 933 -22.61 23.32 -37.70
C PRO A 933 -23.49 24.30 -38.50
N LYS A 934 -24.35 23.77 -39.36
CA LYS A 934 -25.38 24.56 -40.06
C LYS A 934 -26.13 25.45 -39.07
N SER A 935 -26.34 26.72 -39.44
CA SER A 935 -26.98 27.72 -38.59
C SER A 935 -28.39 27.26 -38.17
N LYS A 936 -28.91 27.79 -37.05
CA LYS A 936 -30.28 27.43 -36.58
C LYS A 936 -31.35 27.72 -37.63
N GLU A 937 -31.12 28.67 -38.54
CA GLU A 937 -31.99 28.96 -39.69
C GLU A 937 -31.85 27.94 -40.82
N GLU A 938 -30.64 27.47 -41.13
CA GLU A 938 -30.42 26.41 -42.13
C GLU A 938 -31.00 25.07 -41.66
N LYS A 939 -30.95 24.78 -40.36
CA LYS A 939 -31.63 23.61 -39.76
C LYS A 939 -33.15 23.71 -39.81
N LYS A 940 -33.71 24.93 -39.84
CA LYS A 940 -35.16 25.18 -40.02
C LYS A 940 -35.59 25.13 -41.49
N LYS A 941 -34.77 25.62 -42.42
CA LYS A 941 -35.01 25.51 -43.87
C LYS A 941 -34.89 24.07 -44.38
N ALA A 942 -33.92 23.29 -43.88
CA ALA A 942 -33.79 21.87 -44.21
C ALA A 942 -34.95 20.99 -43.68
N LYS A 943 -35.68 21.45 -42.65
CA LYS A 943 -36.88 20.77 -42.14
C LYS A 943 -38.18 21.14 -42.88
N LYS A 944 -38.15 22.08 -43.83
CA LYS A 944 -39.35 22.55 -44.55
C LYS A 944 -39.21 22.66 -46.08
N GLY A 945 -38.01 22.50 -46.64
CA GLY A 945 -37.79 22.57 -48.09
C GLY A 945 -37.61 21.19 -48.70
N ASN A 946 -38.64 20.73 -49.41
CA ASN A 946 -38.53 19.65 -50.38
C ASN A 946 -37.69 20.18 -51.57
N LEU A 947 -36.49 19.65 -51.82
CA LEU A 947 -35.67 19.90 -53.01
C LEU A 947 -34.74 18.68 -53.18
N ALA A 948 -34.97 17.70 -54.07
CA ALA A 948 -34.93 17.78 -55.53
C ALA A 948 -34.49 19.14 -56.13
N ALA A 949 -33.43 19.10 -56.95
CA ALA A 949 -32.81 20.19 -57.71
C ALA A 949 -31.72 20.99 -56.98
N ASN A 950 -30.46 20.53 -57.10
CA ASN A 950 -29.37 21.31 -57.71
C ASN A 950 -28.04 20.53 -57.61
N LEU A 951 -27.77 19.71 -58.63
CA LEU A 951 -26.41 19.32 -59.03
C LEU A 951 -26.29 19.62 -60.54
N PRO A 952 -25.16 20.15 -61.02
CA PRO A 952 -24.94 20.37 -62.45
C PRO A 952 -24.91 19.02 -63.20
N PRO A 953 -25.28 18.98 -64.49
CA PRO A 953 -25.52 17.74 -65.21
C PRO A 953 -24.21 16.97 -65.47
N PRO A 954 -24.19 15.64 -65.32
CA PRO A 954 -23.17 14.82 -65.96
C PRO A 954 -23.49 14.74 -67.46
N GLU A 955 -22.47 14.94 -68.28
CA GLU A 955 -22.55 14.69 -69.73
C GLU A 955 -22.97 13.24 -70.00
N GLN A 956 -23.87 13.11 -70.98
CA GLN A 956 -24.58 11.91 -71.37
C GLN A 956 -23.65 10.83 -71.94
N THR A 957 -23.82 9.59 -71.52
CA THR A 957 -24.03 8.48 -72.47
C THR A 957 -24.94 7.41 -71.86
N SER A 958 -25.90 7.00 -72.68
CA SER A 958 -27.15 6.28 -72.44
C SER A 958 -27.03 4.86 -71.87
N CYS A 959 -27.96 4.51 -70.98
CA CYS A 959 -28.61 3.20 -71.06
C CYS A 959 -30.10 3.34 -70.70
N VAL A 960 -30.94 2.80 -71.57
CA VAL A 960 -32.39 2.97 -71.65
C VAL A 960 -33.08 1.75 -71.01
N ASP A 961 -34.19 2.02 -70.32
CA ASP A 961 -35.20 1.09 -69.76
C ASP A 961 -34.92 0.34 -68.44
N CYS A 962 -35.53 0.81 -67.35
CA CYS A 962 -36.15 0.02 -66.28
C CYS A 962 -37.19 0.87 -65.48
N PRO A 963 -38.29 0.28 -64.95
CA PRO A 963 -39.47 1.01 -64.49
C PRO A 963 -39.35 1.56 -63.06
N SER A 964 -40.02 2.68 -62.81
CA SER A 964 -40.03 3.45 -61.57
C SER A 964 -41.01 2.90 -60.53
N GLU A 965 -40.55 2.06 -59.60
CA GLU A 965 -41.20 1.88 -58.28
C GLU A 965 -40.21 1.64 -57.11
N ASP A 966 -38.90 1.51 -57.36
CA ASP A 966 -37.90 1.18 -56.32
C ASP A 966 -37.07 2.38 -55.79
N ALA A 967 -37.26 3.59 -56.34
CA ALA A 967 -36.50 4.78 -55.90
C ALA A 967 -36.85 5.27 -54.48
N ALA A 968 -38.06 4.97 -53.98
CA ALA A 968 -38.48 5.34 -52.62
C ALA A 968 -37.99 4.38 -51.52
N LYS A 969 -37.45 3.20 -51.89
CA LYS A 969 -36.89 2.23 -50.94
C LYS A 969 -35.38 2.40 -50.75
N LEU A 970 -34.67 3.01 -51.70
CA LEU A 970 -33.24 3.28 -51.61
C LEU A 970 -32.88 4.41 -50.63
N GLU A 971 -33.68 5.47 -50.57
CA GLU A 971 -33.40 6.64 -49.68
C GLU A 971 -33.53 6.29 -48.18
N LYS A 972 -34.22 5.19 -47.87
CA LYS A 972 -34.38 4.67 -46.50
C LYS A 972 -33.21 3.75 -46.08
N ALA A 973 -32.53 3.11 -47.03
CA ALA A 973 -31.40 2.21 -46.77
C ALA A 973 -30.09 2.97 -46.51
N GLU A 974 -29.90 4.15 -47.10
CA GLU A 974 -28.68 4.95 -46.89
C GLU A 974 -28.72 5.78 -45.60
N ALA A 975 -29.91 6.15 -45.10
CA ALA A 975 -30.07 6.82 -43.81
C ALA A 975 -29.91 5.86 -42.60
N GLU A 976 -30.14 4.56 -42.77
CA GLU A 976 -29.96 3.56 -41.70
C GLU A 976 -28.49 3.18 -41.48
N VAL A 977 -27.61 3.37 -42.46
CA VAL A 977 -26.17 3.08 -42.30
C VAL A 977 -25.43 4.23 -41.58
N ALA A 978 -25.88 5.47 -41.73
CA ALA A 978 -25.21 6.62 -41.09
C ALA A 978 -25.58 6.81 -39.60
N LEU A 979 -26.61 6.13 -39.10
CA LEU A 979 -27.05 6.18 -37.70
C LEU A 979 -26.49 5.05 -36.83
N ASP A 980 -25.85 4.04 -37.44
CA ASP A 980 -25.32 2.86 -36.73
C ASP A 980 -23.96 3.12 -36.06
N ASP A 981 -23.32 4.26 -36.33
CA ASP A 981 -22.07 4.70 -35.67
C ASP A 981 -22.27 5.10 -34.17
N THR A 982 -23.49 4.97 -33.62
CA THR A 982 -23.80 5.35 -32.23
C THR A 982 -24.55 4.31 -31.39
N HIS A 983 -24.80 3.08 -31.86
CA HIS A 983 -25.54 2.08 -31.08
C HIS A 983 -25.03 0.63 -31.19
N GLU A 984 -23.84 0.35 -30.69
CA GLU A 984 -23.47 -1.01 -30.26
C GLU A 984 -24.01 -1.30 -28.84
N SER A 985 -25.27 -1.76 -28.74
CA SER A 985 -25.69 -2.68 -27.66
C SER A 985 -27.02 -3.35 -28.01
N GLY A 986 -26.95 -4.62 -28.40
CA GLY A 986 -28.13 -5.42 -28.74
C GLY A 986 -28.01 -6.88 -28.28
N THR A 987 -27.87 -7.13 -26.97
CA THR A 987 -28.17 -8.44 -26.38
C THR A 987 -29.40 -8.34 -25.47
N LYS A 988 -30.32 -9.28 -25.69
CA LYS A 988 -31.63 -9.38 -25.03
C LYS A 988 -31.50 -9.60 -23.52
N ARG A 989 -32.42 -8.96 -22.79
CA ARG A 989 -32.74 -9.01 -21.35
C ARG A 989 -32.37 -10.33 -20.63
N ALA A 990 -31.60 -10.20 -19.55
CA ALA A 990 -31.69 -11.06 -18.37
C ALA A 990 -31.98 -10.16 -17.16
N ALA A 991 -32.95 -10.57 -16.35
CA ALA A 991 -33.59 -9.78 -15.29
C ALA A 991 -32.66 -9.51 -14.09
N THR A 992 -32.79 -8.32 -13.52
CA THR A 992 -32.32 -7.93 -12.18
C THR A 992 -33.50 -7.92 -11.20
N PRO A 993 -33.31 -8.30 -9.93
CA PRO A 993 -34.19 -7.82 -8.86
C PRO A 993 -33.39 -7.12 -7.75
N THR A 994 -33.85 -5.91 -7.38
CA THR A 994 -33.54 -5.28 -6.10
C THR A 994 -34.84 -4.77 -5.48
N GLU A 995 -35.02 -5.10 -4.20
CA GLU A 995 -35.86 -4.48 -3.16
C GLU A 995 -37.40 -4.45 -3.29
N VAL A 996 -38.06 -5.23 -2.41
CA VAL A 996 -39.32 -4.84 -1.74
C VAL A 996 -39.25 -5.29 -0.28
N LEU A 997 -39.38 -4.33 0.64
CA LEU A 997 -39.60 -4.53 2.07
C LEU A 997 -41.11 -4.47 2.38
N ALA A 998 -41.55 -5.39 3.25
CA ALA A 998 -42.74 -5.39 4.13
C ALA A 998 -44.16 -5.42 3.52
N SER A 999 -44.87 -6.56 3.67
CA SER A 999 -46.01 -6.66 4.60
C SER A 999 -46.58 -8.10 4.74
N GLU A 1000 -46.89 -8.40 6.00
CA GLU A 1000 -47.66 -9.44 6.69
C GLU A 1000 -48.65 -10.42 6.00
N THR A 1001 -48.66 -11.63 6.60
CA THR A 1001 -49.79 -12.56 6.88
C THR A 1001 -50.30 -13.56 5.82
N LYS A 1002 -49.89 -14.84 5.95
CA LYS A 1002 -50.73 -15.99 6.40
C LYS A 1002 -50.00 -17.34 6.17
N ARG A 1003 -49.82 -18.12 7.25
CA ARG A 1003 -49.51 -19.57 7.29
C ARG A 1003 -50.75 -20.43 6.93
N PRO A 1004 -50.73 -21.79 6.87
CA PRO A 1004 -49.65 -22.81 6.80
C PRO A 1004 -49.88 -23.82 5.62
N ARG A 1005 -49.04 -24.82 5.30
CA ARG A 1005 -48.96 -26.19 5.89
C ARG A 1005 -47.86 -26.97 5.13
N LEU A 1006 -46.76 -27.35 5.79
CA LEU A 1006 -46.34 -28.73 6.11
C LEU A 1006 -46.48 -29.75 4.97
N GLU A 1007 -45.34 -30.27 4.48
CA GLU A 1007 -44.97 -31.68 4.63
C GLU A 1007 -43.45 -31.88 4.43
N ALA A 1008 -42.92 -32.87 5.12
CA ALA A 1008 -41.51 -33.11 5.42
C ALA A 1008 -40.83 -34.00 4.37
N GLU A 1009 -39.49 -33.96 4.29
CA GLU A 1009 -38.65 -35.12 4.62
C GLU A 1009 -37.14 -34.82 4.55
N SER A 1010 -36.38 -35.66 5.24
CA SER A 1010 -35.09 -35.47 5.88
C SER A 1010 -33.85 -35.51 4.99
N SER A 1011 -32.85 -34.73 5.39
CA SER A 1011 -31.43 -34.84 5.05
C SER A 1011 -30.72 -36.01 5.74
N LYS A 1012 -29.79 -36.68 5.04
CA LYS A 1012 -28.68 -37.43 5.65
C LYS A 1012 -27.35 -37.02 5.02
N ALA A 1013 -26.41 -36.66 5.88
CA ALA A 1013 -25.00 -36.40 5.57
C ALA A 1013 -24.19 -37.71 5.53
N PRO A 1014 -23.02 -37.76 4.85
CA PRO A 1014 -22.06 -38.84 5.00
C PRO A 1014 -20.86 -38.45 5.88
N GLU A 1015 -20.45 -39.38 6.76
CA GLU A 1015 -19.23 -39.36 7.57
C GLU A 1015 -18.16 -40.34 7.01
N PRO A 1016 -16.89 -40.25 7.46
CA PRO A 1016 -15.70 -40.66 6.72
C PRO A 1016 -15.20 -42.09 7.00
N VAL A 1017 -14.30 -42.59 6.14
CA VAL A 1017 -13.67 -43.92 6.27
C VAL A 1017 -12.15 -43.76 6.39
N LEU A 1018 -11.58 -44.41 7.42
CA LEU A 1018 -10.14 -44.70 7.60
C LEU A 1018 -9.98 -46.21 7.94
N PRO A 1019 -8.75 -46.78 7.88
CA PRO A 1019 -8.45 -47.99 7.12
C PRO A 1019 -8.29 -49.26 7.97
N THR A 1020 -8.26 -50.42 7.33
CA THR A 1020 -7.83 -51.68 7.97
C THR A 1020 -6.73 -52.37 7.17
N SER A 1021 -5.73 -52.78 7.94
CA SER A 1021 -4.60 -53.66 7.66
C SER A 1021 -5.00 -55.03 7.10
N SER A 1022 -4.23 -55.51 6.11
CA SER A 1022 -3.64 -56.87 6.03
C SER A 1022 -2.71 -56.94 4.84
#